data_AF-A0A968L1T5-F1
#
_entry.id   AF-A0A968L1T5-F1
#
_cell.length_a   1.000
_cell.length_b   1.000
_cell.length_c   1.000
_cell.angle_alpha   90.00
_cell.angle_beta   90.00
_cell.angle_gamma   90.00
#
_symmetry.space_group_name_H-M   'P 1'
#
loop_
_entity.id
_entity.type
_entity.pdbx_description
1 polymer ?
#
loop_
_entity_poly.entity_id
_entity_poly.type
_entity_poly.pdbx_seq_one_letter_code
_entity_poly.pdbx_strand_id
1 'polypeptide(L)'
;MFEQNNIFSMAKITRNSFERYVDSLGTQAFGYGNATHAFADILHFMNDGNSTSQNADQMEFPNIIMPSFIPAKLFRIILACGYTPRFYEIDENCQFDVNEINELISSGTKAIFAIHYFGYPAKIEMLRNLSSEKNIYLIEDCAHVIYAGEHDGRLGTWGDFSIFSSRKMLNLPEGGYLVLNRGFENFQPSYTKRVSSLYTLSKLLQTRGKYYYLKLTNGNDIFSLSKMPERGFMDYSRIQKSQIKNISLLTSFYSKHVDVRTHIEKRQQNYFFLFNGLKDFSFLKPLYNDLPETWTPYSLPVVVQKDCRNLLQSEMVKSGISCGAGWPESPFDKRLKKTLALSQNLIEFPVHPFINKNQLKKVLDVCEKFEKSFIKSSSALIQQEKSVLSGNCSSDTLSVSQTMHTEDSPAIYQLKEQQSETLDDSIVQESENKFQANNIRTVVISTETEFDKLYAEWEELCEEADVHIFQTFEWQRLWWKYYGEGKKLNLILFYYAWRKNGLQSKFLNEKLVGIAPFFIDETIISSVRILSRLRLIGSGVGKNKSENNISEYGVSDYLDLIVHRGFERKVAKTLTTYLKEKYLDYDIIQLDEAHSDSLVFNFLLPLLRDSNWHFKTTKREVCPRIIVPPTIDNYLEQLTPKVRYQLKKIRRDSSNQSLFKINKIKYGNELEKSFDDFVRLHQKRWSHRGLSGLFSDNKYRQFLEEVAHNFLKKGYLYFTTVYSKDECVALECAFKYKRLYYDYLKAFDDQSSLARYKPGKALLLLLIEDAIKNKLEVVDLLRGGEPYKFDFTTEWHWIYKVTINNPVSGYSFRYLLFLLLMQFLLIKRRTVNELKVMAAQIQHYGLSAITERYLPAVIKKIKNKLYTPTPVNINSRNRVEKVIPQTERKQDVGKKKLHVGNLSNRVSEIY
;
A
#
# COMPACT_ATOMS: atom_id res chain seq x y z
N MET A 1 -20.79 -21.67 -19.01
CA MET A 1 -22.17 -21.13 -18.98
C MET A 1 -22.38 -19.83 -19.78
N PHE A 2 -21.37 -18.97 -20.00
CA PHE A 2 -21.53 -17.74 -20.82
C PHE A 2 -20.87 -17.80 -22.21
N GLU A 3 -20.42 -18.98 -22.65
CA GLU A 3 -19.77 -19.20 -23.97
C GLU A 3 -20.67 -19.91 -25.00
N GLN A 4 -21.95 -20.13 -24.70
CA GLN A 4 -22.88 -20.62 -25.71
C GLN A 4 -23.49 -19.44 -26.47
N ASN A 5 -23.16 -19.42 -27.77
CA ASN A 5 -23.62 -18.49 -28.79
C ASN A 5 -25.13 -18.23 -28.72
N ASN A 6 -25.53 -16.99 -29.05
CA ASN A 6 -26.89 -16.52 -29.39
C ASN A 6 -27.74 -15.74 -28.36
N ILE A 7 -27.23 -15.33 -27.19
CA ILE A 7 -27.99 -14.37 -26.34
C ILE A 7 -27.69 -12.90 -26.69
N PHE A 8 -26.55 -12.60 -27.31
CA PHE A 8 -26.12 -11.22 -27.61
C PHE A 8 -26.48 -10.71 -29.01
N SER A 9 -27.10 -11.52 -29.88
CA SER A 9 -27.37 -11.16 -31.29
C SER A 9 -28.73 -10.50 -31.55
N MET A 10 -29.62 -10.40 -30.56
CA MET A 10 -31.00 -9.91 -30.77
C MET A 10 -31.33 -8.54 -30.16
N ALA A 11 -30.37 -7.83 -29.55
CA ALA A 11 -30.61 -6.47 -29.08
C ALA A 11 -30.32 -5.47 -30.21
N LYS A 12 -31.31 -4.67 -30.61
CA LYS A 12 -31.15 -3.62 -31.63
C LYS A 12 -30.21 -2.54 -31.07
N ILE A 13 -29.11 -2.25 -31.77
CA ILE A 13 -28.13 -1.21 -31.38
C ILE A 13 -28.81 0.16 -31.35
N THR A 14 -28.72 0.85 -30.22
CA THR A 14 -29.26 2.20 -30.02
C THR A 14 -28.63 3.21 -30.98
N ARG A 15 -29.40 4.20 -31.46
CA ARG A 15 -28.89 5.23 -32.39
C ARG A 15 -27.74 6.05 -31.77
N ASN A 16 -27.77 6.24 -30.45
CA ASN A 16 -26.84 7.07 -29.69
C ASN A 16 -25.87 6.23 -28.82
N SER A 17 -25.43 5.07 -29.31
CA SER A 17 -24.53 4.21 -28.53
C SER A 17 -23.11 4.77 -28.44
N PHE A 18 -22.36 4.37 -27.41
CA PHE A 18 -21.01 4.88 -27.18
C PHE A 18 -20.03 4.45 -28.26
N GLU A 19 -20.14 3.21 -28.71
CA GLU A 19 -19.30 2.71 -29.81
C GLU A 19 -19.59 3.48 -31.09
N ARG A 20 -20.87 3.68 -31.45
CA ARG A 20 -21.24 4.50 -32.62
C ARG A 20 -20.77 5.95 -32.52
N TYR A 21 -20.80 6.55 -31.33
CA TYR A 21 -20.27 7.89 -31.11
C TYR A 21 -18.77 7.95 -31.46
N VAL A 22 -17.97 7.05 -30.88
CA VAL A 22 -16.52 6.98 -31.13
C VAL A 22 -16.22 6.67 -32.59
N ASP A 23 -16.94 5.73 -33.19
CA ASP A 23 -16.80 5.34 -34.61
C ASP A 23 -17.14 6.49 -35.57
N SER A 24 -17.91 7.49 -35.12
CA SER A 24 -18.34 8.63 -35.96
C SER A 24 -17.38 9.83 -36.01
N LEU A 25 -16.31 9.81 -35.20
CA LEU A 25 -15.42 10.97 -35.02
C LEU A 25 -14.23 10.99 -35.99
N GLY A 26 -13.67 9.82 -36.31
CA GLY A 26 -12.46 9.69 -37.13
C GLY A 26 -12.61 8.68 -38.26
N THR A 27 -11.49 8.39 -38.92
CA THR A 27 -11.44 7.41 -40.00
C THR A 27 -11.55 5.97 -39.50
N GLN A 28 -11.00 5.70 -38.30
CA GLN A 28 -10.99 4.38 -37.68
C GLN A 28 -11.05 4.50 -36.16
N ALA A 29 -11.65 3.50 -35.51
CA ALA A 29 -11.72 3.41 -34.05
C ALA A 29 -11.44 1.99 -33.55
N PHE A 30 -10.80 1.88 -32.39
CA PHE A 30 -10.31 0.63 -31.84
C PHE A 30 -10.54 0.53 -30.33
N GLY A 31 -10.99 -0.64 -29.85
CA GLY A 31 -11.31 -0.89 -28.44
C GLY A 31 -10.17 -1.52 -27.63
N TYR A 32 -9.79 -0.89 -26.53
CA TYR A 32 -8.72 -1.31 -25.62
C TYR A 32 -9.20 -1.59 -24.20
N GLY A 33 -8.62 -2.57 -23.52
CA GLY A 33 -8.95 -2.88 -22.13
C GLY A 33 -8.72 -1.72 -21.14
N ASN A 34 -7.96 -0.69 -21.54
CA ASN A 34 -7.81 0.57 -20.82
C ASN A 34 -7.37 1.68 -21.80
N ALA A 35 -7.78 2.93 -21.57
CA ALA A 35 -7.26 4.11 -22.28
C ALA A 35 -5.72 4.21 -22.25
N THR A 36 -5.08 3.74 -21.18
CA THR A 36 -3.60 3.69 -21.13
C THR A 36 -2.99 2.69 -22.11
N HIS A 37 -3.71 1.65 -22.52
CA HIS A 37 -3.24 0.73 -23.57
C HIS A 37 -3.34 1.38 -24.95
N ALA A 38 -4.42 2.14 -25.21
CA ALA A 38 -4.55 2.94 -26.42
C ALA A 38 -3.39 3.92 -26.54
N PHE A 39 -3.04 4.62 -25.46
CA PHE A 39 -1.88 5.52 -25.45
C PHE A 39 -0.56 4.80 -25.75
N ALA A 40 -0.32 3.64 -25.14
CA ALA A 40 0.88 2.85 -25.41
C ALA A 40 0.98 2.42 -26.88
N ASP A 41 -0.14 2.05 -27.51
CA ASP A 41 -0.17 1.65 -28.92
C ASP A 41 0.17 2.81 -29.87
N ILE A 42 -0.27 4.04 -29.55
CA ILE A 42 0.16 5.25 -30.27
C ILE A 42 1.69 5.40 -30.19
N LEU A 43 2.27 5.26 -29.00
CA LEU A 43 3.72 5.39 -28.80
C LEU A 43 4.51 4.32 -29.57
N HIS A 44 4.02 3.08 -29.61
CA HIS A 44 4.61 2.00 -30.40
C HIS A 44 4.55 2.29 -31.89
N PHE A 45 3.39 2.70 -32.40
CA PHE A 45 3.24 3.10 -33.80
C PHE A 45 4.21 4.22 -34.21
N MET A 46 4.34 5.26 -33.38
CA MET A 46 5.29 6.36 -33.64
C MET A 46 6.77 5.92 -33.59
N ASN A 47 7.06 4.82 -32.90
CA ASN A 47 8.42 4.28 -32.79
C ASN A 47 8.77 3.42 -34.02
N ASP A 48 7.85 2.58 -34.47
CA ASP A 48 8.04 1.66 -35.60
C ASP A 48 8.11 2.38 -36.96
N GLY A 49 7.55 3.60 -37.05
CA GLY A 49 7.64 4.45 -38.26
C GLY A 49 9.00 5.09 -38.53
N ASN A 50 9.98 5.02 -37.62
CA ASN A 50 11.32 5.59 -37.82
C ASN A 50 12.32 4.53 -38.33
N SER A 51 12.12 4.03 -39.54
CA SER A 51 13.13 3.27 -40.27
C SER A 51 13.75 4.13 -41.37
N THR A 52 14.71 5.02 -41.05
CA THR A 52 15.94 5.30 -41.86
C THR A 52 16.74 6.52 -41.36
N SER A 53 18.06 6.32 -41.21
CA SER A 53 19.20 7.23 -41.43
C SER A 53 19.15 8.72 -41.01
N GLN A 54 20.06 9.14 -40.12
CA GLN A 54 21.17 10.10 -40.37
C GLN A 54 21.85 10.56 -39.05
N ASN A 55 23.19 10.56 -39.06
CA ASN A 55 24.18 11.23 -38.18
C ASN A 55 23.99 11.20 -36.64
N ALA A 56 24.86 10.42 -35.99
CA ALA A 56 24.85 10.14 -34.54
C ALA A 56 25.33 11.28 -33.63
N ASP A 57 25.82 12.40 -34.16
CA ASP A 57 26.55 13.40 -33.34
C ASP A 57 25.70 14.59 -32.86
N GLN A 58 24.40 14.70 -33.21
CA GLN A 58 23.53 15.80 -32.76
C GLN A 58 22.05 15.44 -32.51
N MET A 59 21.73 14.20 -32.11
CA MET A 59 20.32 13.79 -31.98
C MET A 59 19.83 13.84 -30.53
N GLU A 60 18.98 14.82 -30.20
CA GLU A 60 18.24 14.83 -28.93
C GLU A 60 17.31 13.60 -28.83
N PHE A 61 17.21 13.02 -27.63
CA PHE A 61 16.32 11.88 -27.37
C PHE A 61 14.86 12.19 -27.73
N PRO A 62 14.12 11.23 -28.33
CA PRO A 62 12.73 11.44 -28.71
C PRO A 62 11.88 11.78 -27.48
N ASN A 63 11.05 12.81 -27.60
CA ASN A 63 10.28 13.32 -26.48
C ASN A 63 8.81 13.60 -26.81
N ILE A 64 7.99 13.56 -25.77
CA ILE A 64 6.56 13.85 -25.82
C ILE A 64 6.28 14.99 -24.85
N ILE A 65 5.70 16.07 -25.36
CA ILE A 65 5.30 17.22 -24.55
C ILE A 65 3.92 16.94 -23.96
N MET A 66 3.73 17.14 -22.66
CA MET A 66 2.50 16.79 -21.95
C MET A 66 2.25 17.71 -20.75
N PRO A 67 1.02 17.84 -20.23
CA PRO A 67 0.79 18.70 -19.09
C PRO A 67 1.39 18.10 -17.81
N SER A 68 1.86 18.95 -16.92
CA SER A 68 2.39 18.57 -15.61
C SER A 68 1.32 18.03 -14.65
N PHE A 69 0.05 18.40 -14.83
CA PHE A 69 -1.06 17.90 -14.01
C PHE A 69 -1.69 16.65 -14.63
N ILE A 70 -1.05 15.50 -14.43
CA ILE A 70 -1.44 14.25 -15.08
C ILE A 70 -1.15 13.04 -14.17
N PRO A 71 -1.93 11.94 -14.22
CA PRO A 71 -1.60 10.75 -13.43
C PRO A 71 -0.25 10.16 -13.80
N ALA A 72 0.54 9.78 -12.77
CA ALA A 72 1.90 9.25 -12.93
C ALA A 72 2.04 8.07 -13.90
N LYS A 73 0.97 7.29 -14.06
CA LYS A 73 0.96 6.15 -14.96
C LYS A 73 1.19 6.54 -16.43
N LEU A 74 0.76 7.71 -16.87
CA LEU A 74 0.89 8.12 -18.28
C LEU A 74 2.33 8.44 -18.66
N PHE A 75 3.07 9.21 -17.86
CA PHE A 75 4.48 9.48 -18.17
C PHE A 75 5.38 8.23 -18.00
N ARG A 76 5.04 7.30 -17.10
CA ARG A 76 5.74 6.00 -16.98
C ARG A 76 5.63 5.17 -18.26
N ILE A 77 4.52 5.29 -18.99
CA ILE A 77 4.33 4.61 -20.29
C ILE A 77 5.20 5.27 -21.36
N ILE A 78 5.31 6.60 -21.37
CA ILE A 78 6.22 7.35 -22.25
C ILE A 78 7.66 6.85 -22.08
N LEU A 79 8.14 6.79 -20.84
CA LEU A 79 9.47 6.25 -20.51
C LEU A 79 9.63 4.78 -20.92
N ALA A 80 8.60 3.95 -20.69
CA ALA A 80 8.64 2.53 -21.04
C ALA A 80 8.72 2.28 -22.56
N CYS A 81 8.19 3.19 -23.37
CA CYS A 81 8.23 3.15 -24.83
C CYS A 81 9.46 3.85 -25.42
N GLY A 82 10.43 4.27 -24.60
CA GLY A 82 11.68 4.88 -25.06
C GLY A 82 11.62 6.38 -25.33
N TYR A 83 10.56 7.07 -24.91
CA TYR A 83 10.42 8.51 -25.04
C TYR A 83 10.72 9.25 -23.73
N THR A 84 11.13 10.50 -23.82
CA THR A 84 11.30 11.40 -22.67
C THR A 84 10.07 12.30 -22.51
N PRO A 85 9.41 12.36 -21.33
CA PRO A 85 8.34 13.32 -21.10
C PRO A 85 8.90 14.73 -20.87
N ARG A 86 8.36 15.74 -21.56
CA ARG A 86 8.59 17.17 -21.29
C ARG A 86 7.28 17.80 -20.80
N PHE A 87 7.32 18.51 -19.68
CA PHE A 87 6.11 19.01 -19.02
C PHE A 87 5.89 20.50 -19.26
N TYR A 88 4.68 20.89 -19.65
CA TYR A 88 4.20 22.28 -19.56
C TYR A 88 3.31 22.48 -18.33
N GLU A 89 3.29 23.70 -17.78
CA GLU A 89 2.40 24.05 -16.68
C GLU A 89 0.96 24.27 -17.13
N ILE A 90 0.03 23.93 -16.23
CA ILE A 90 -1.32 24.48 -16.27
C ILE A 90 -1.52 25.44 -15.11
N ASP A 91 -2.31 26.49 -15.34
CA ASP A 91 -2.69 27.47 -14.33
C ASP A 91 -3.81 26.97 -13.40
N GLU A 92 -4.25 27.84 -12.49
CA GLU A 92 -5.35 27.55 -11.56
C GLU A 92 -6.70 27.27 -12.22
N ASN A 93 -6.88 27.53 -13.52
CA ASN A 93 -8.09 27.29 -14.31
C ASN A 93 -7.89 26.14 -15.32
N CYS A 94 -6.85 25.32 -15.13
CA CYS A 94 -6.45 24.25 -16.04
C CYS A 94 -6.14 24.71 -17.48
N GLN A 95 -5.75 25.97 -17.67
CA GLN A 95 -5.32 26.50 -18.96
C GLN A 95 -3.80 26.38 -19.10
N PHE A 96 -3.33 26.16 -20.33
CA PHE A 96 -1.91 26.14 -20.69
C PHE A 96 -1.53 27.41 -21.45
N ASP A 97 -0.23 27.73 -21.48
CA ASP A 97 0.34 28.75 -22.36
C ASP A 97 0.93 28.09 -23.61
N VAL A 98 0.43 28.45 -24.79
CA VAL A 98 0.91 27.90 -26.06
C VAL A 98 2.36 28.30 -26.35
N ASN A 99 2.80 29.47 -25.86
CA ASN A 99 4.16 29.95 -26.05
C ASN A 99 5.14 29.11 -25.22
N GLU A 100 4.78 28.79 -23.96
CA GLU A 100 5.55 27.87 -23.12
C GLU A 100 5.68 26.49 -23.77
N ILE A 101 4.61 25.99 -24.38
CA ILE A 101 4.64 24.73 -25.12
C ILE A 101 5.55 24.83 -26.35
N ASN A 102 5.49 25.93 -27.10
CA ASN A 102 6.33 26.15 -28.27
C ASN A 102 7.83 26.21 -27.91
N GLU A 103 8.19 26.79 -26.76
CA GLU A 103 9.57 26.81 -26.25
C GLU A 103 10.11 25.42 -25.87
N LEU A 104 9.23 24.49 -25.51
CA LEU A 104 9.62 23.11 -25.17
C LEU A 104 9.87 22.22 -26.40
N ILE A 105 9.43 22.67 -27.58
CA ILE A 105 9.58 21.93 -28.84
C ILE A 105 11.06 21.91 -29.26
N SER A 106 11.50 20.73 -29.68
CA SER A 106 12.85 20.45 -30.15
C SER A 106 12.83 19.54 -31.36
N SER A 107 13.99 19.31 -31.97
CA SER A 107 14.15 18.32 -33.05
C SER A 107 13.76 16.89 -32.62
N GLY A 108 13.87 16.56 -31.32
CA GLY A 108 13.43 15.27 -30.78
C GLY A 108 11.92 15.18 -30.48
N THR A 109 11.16 16.27 -30.57
CA THR A 109 9.74 16.29 -30.17
C THR A 109 8.89 15.55 -31.19
N LYS A 110 8.16 14.52 -30.75
CA LYS A 110 7.32 13.68 -31.61
C LYS A 110 5.82 13.99 -31.51
N ALA A 111 5.36 14.36 -30.32
CA ALA A 111 3.96 14.73 -30.12
C ALA A 111 3.73 15.69 -28.96
N ILE A 112 2.61 16.42 -29.02
CA ILE A 112 1.99 17.14 -27.92
C ILE A 112 0.80 16.32 -27.42
N PHE A 113 0.71 16.10 -26.11
CA PHE A 113 -0.40 15.44 -25.43
C PHE A 113 -1.26 16.51 -24.73
N ALA A 114 -2.55 16.55 -25.03
CA ALA A 114 -3.50 17.52 -24.50
C ALA A 114 -4.65 16.83 -23.76
N ILE A 115 -5.16 17.45 -22.68
CA ILE A 115 -6.21 16.86 -21.82
C ILE A 115 -7.40 17.80 -21.72
N HIS A 116 -8.61 17.26 -21.90
CA HIS A 116 -9.86 17.94 -21.57
C HIS A 116 -10.21 17.73 -20.09
N TYR A 117 -9.69 18.58 -19.21
CA TYR A 117 -9.79 18.40 -17.77
C TYR A 117 -11.23 18.40 -17.26
N PHE A 118 -11.58 17.41 -16.45
CA PHE A 118 -12.87 17.28 -15.74
C PHE A 118 -14.16 17.38 -16.58
N GLY A 119 -14.07 17.23 -17.90
CA GLY A 119 -15.21 17.40 -18.81
C GLY A 119 -15.23 18.74 -19.55
N TYR A 120 -14.20 19.58 -19.36
CA TYR A 120 -14.06 20.89 -19.97
C TYR A 120 -13.12 20.86 -21.18
N PRO A 121 -13.56 21.39 -22.32
CA PRO A 121 -12.70 21.55 -23.48
C PRO A 121 -11.47 22.43 -23.21
N ALA A 122 -10.28 21.87 -23.37
CA ALA A 122 -9.06 22.65 -23.59
C ALA A 122 -9.15 23.44 -24.91
N LYS A 123 -8.39 24.54 -25.03
CA LYS A 123 -8.24 25.35 -26.26
C LYS A 123 -7.41 24.61 -27.33
N ILE A 124 -7.88 23.43 -27.71
CA ILE A 124 -7.13 22.44 -28.51
C ILE A 124 -6.79 22.94 -29.91
N GLU A 125 -7.58 23.86 -30.46
CA GLU A 125 -7.34 24.52 -31.75
C GLU A 125 -5.96 25.19 -31.81
N MET A 126 -5.55 25.84 -30.71
CA MET A 126 -4.23 26.48 -30.62
C MET A 126 -3.10 25.45 -30.71
N LEU A 127 -3.27 24.29 -30.08
CA LEU A 127 -2.29 23.20 -30.15
C LEU A 127 -2.29 22.49 -31.50
N ARG A 128 -3.44 22.41 -32.17
CA ARG A 128 -3.55 21.88 -33.53
C ARG A 128 -2.80 22.76 -34.53
N ASN A 129 -2.95 24.07 -34.43
CA ASN A 129 -2.23 25.01 -35.28
C ASN A 129 -0.72 24.89 -35.05
N LEU A 130 -0.29 24.89 -33.78
CA LEU A 130 1.12 24.72 -33.42
C LEU A 130 1.69 23.37 -33.88
N SER A 131 0.97 22.26 -33.67
CA SER A 131 1.45 20.93 -34.05
C SER A 131 1.56 20.77 -35.57
N SER A 132 0.63 21.37 -36.33
CA SER A 132 0.70 21.45 -37.80
C SER A 132 1.90 22.28 -38.26
N GLU A 133 2.11 23.47 -37.68
CA GLU A 133 3.25 24.35 -38.02
C GLU A 133 4.59 23.65 -37.78
N LYS A 134 4.71 22.92 -36.66
CA LYS A 134 5.94 22.22 -36.27
C LYS A 134 6.04 20.79 -36.83
N ASN A 135 5.06 20.34 -37.60
CA ASN A 135 4.98 18.99 -38.15
C ASN A 135 5.18 17.88 -37.10
N ILE A 136 4.51 18.02 -35.96
CA ILE A 136 4.50 17.03 -34.87
C ILE A 136 3.07 16.54 -34.62
N TYR A 137 2.94 15.39 -33.96
CA TYR A 137 1.61 14.83 -33.72
C TYR A 137 0.88 15.49 -32.55
N LEU A 138 -0.45 15.53 -32.62
CA LEU A 138 -1.32 15.93 -31.52
C LEU A 138 -2.10 14.72 -31.00
N ILE A 139 -1.95 14.43 -29.71
CA ILE A 139 -2.69 13.39 -29.01
C ILE A 139 -3.72 14.07 -28.10
N GLU A 140 -5.00 13.83 -28.38
CA GLU A 140 -6.15 14.43 -27.70
C GLU A 140 -6.72 13.44 -26.66
N ASP A 141 -6.53 13.69 -25.37
CA ASP A 141 -7.10 12.88 -24.28
C ASP A 141 -8.53 13.30 -23.96
N CYS A 142 -9.47 12.60 -24.60
CA CYS A 142 -10.90 12.70 -24.39
C CYS A 142 -11.43 11.78 -23.29
N ALA A 143 -10.59 11.24 -22.39
CA ALA A 143 -11.03 10.28 -21.37
C ALA A 143 -12.09 10.85 -20.40
N HIS A 144 -12.24 12.17 -20.34
CA HIS A 144 -13.16 12.91 -19.47
C HIS A 144 -14.36 13.55 -20.18
N VAL A 145 -14.45 13.47 -21.51
CA VAL A 145 -15.47 14.18 -22.30
C VAL A 145 -16.24 13.24 -23.23
N ILE A 146 -17.50 13.60 -23.46
CA ILE A 146 -18.35 13.10 -24.55
C ILE A 146 -19.21 14.29 -25.02
N TYR A 147 -19.45 14.39 -26.32
CA TYR A 147 -20.27 15.43 -26.95
C TYR A 147 -21.62 14.89 -27.45
N ALA A 148 -22.70 15.67 -27.28
CA ALA A 148 -24.07 15.28 -27.64
C ALA A 148 -24.71 16.04 -28.83
N GLY A 149 -24.06 17.06 -29.40
CA GLY A 149 -24.63 17.89 -30.48
C GLY A 149 -24.37 17.37 -31.90
N GLU A 150 -24.85 18.08 -32.93
CA GLU A 150 -24.61 17.76 -34.35
C GLU A 150 -23.19 18.14 -34.82
N HIS A 151 -22.76 17.66 -36.00
CA HIS A 151 -21.36 17.49 -36.43
C HIS A 151 -20.81 18.78 -37.09
N ASP A 152 -19.81 19.44 -36.45
CA ASP A 152 -18.82 20.35 -37.05
C ASP A 152 -17.89 20.91 -35.93
N GLY A 153 -16.67 20.39 -35.79
CA GLY A 153 -15.69 20.83 -34.77
C GLY A 153 -15.81 20.17 -33.38
N ARG A 154 -16.00 18.85 -33.33
CA ARG A 154 -16.16 18.10 -32.06
C ARG A 154 -14.81 17.80 -31.40
N LEU A 155 -14.75 17.83 -30.07
CA LEU A 155 -13.62 17.20 -29.36
C LEU A 155 -13.53 15.72 -29.70
N GLY A 156 -12.30 15.27 -29.83
CA GLY A 156 -11.95 13.97 -30.35
C GLY A 156 -11.62 13.97 -31.83
N THR A 157 -11.79 15.08 -32.56
CA THR A 157 -11.43 15.20 -33.98
C THR A 157 -10.27 16.15 -34.26
N TRP A 158 -9.72 16.82 -33.24
CA TRP A 158 -8.66 17.82 -33.41
C TRP A 158 -7.27 17.17 -33.40
N GLY A 159 -7.07 16.18 -32.53
CA GLY A 159 -5.84 15.38 -32.50
C GLY A 159 -5.65 14.55 -33.76
N ASP A 160 -4.42 14.15 -34.04
CA ASP A 160 -4.18 13.05 -34.99
C ASP A 160 -4.66 11.71 -34.40
N PHE A 161 -4.56 11.60 -33.07
CA PHE A 161 -5.05 10.50 -32.25
C PHE A 161 -5.93 11.03 -31.12
N SER A 162 -7.06 10.36 -30.86
CA SER A 162 -7.92 10.71 -29.73
C SER A 162 -8.21 9.51 -28.84
N ILE A 163 -8.16 9.71 -27.52
CA ILE A 163 -8.29 8.63 -26.53
C ILE A 163 -9.55 8.82 -25.70
N PHE A 164 -10.42 7.81 -25.66
CA PHE A 164 -11.64 7.80 -24.84
C PHE A 164 -11.58 6.74 -23.76
N SER A 165 -12.36 6.93 -22.68
CA SER A 165 -12.38 6.02 -21.53
C SER A 165 -13.80 5.67 -21.09
N SER A 166 -14.32 4.54 -21.58
CA SER A 166 -15.61 3.99 -21.14
C SER A 166 -15.62 3.68 -19.63
N ARG A 167 -14.48 3.34 -19.03
CA ARG A 167 -14.33 3.19 -17.58
C ARG A 167 -14.76 4.44 -16.80
N LYS A 168 -14.43 5.63 -17.31
CA LYS A 168 -14.66 6.92 -16.64
C LYS A 168 -16.04 7.49 -16.96
N MET A 169 -16.47 7.38 -18.22
CA MET A 169 -17.73 7.95 -18.68
C MET A 169 -18.94 7.03 -18.39
N LEU A 170 -18.77 5.72 -18.56
CA LEU A 170 -19.83 4.72 -18.44
C LEU A 170 -19.80 3.90 -17.14
N ASN A 171 -18.86 4.18 -16.24
CA ASN A 171 -18.66 3.45 -14.97
C ASN A 171 -18.42 1.94 -15.14
N LEU A 172 -17.79 1.53 -16.24
CA LEU A 172 -17.32 0.17 -16.45
C LEU A 172 -16.02 -0.09 -15.68
N PRO A 173 -15.68 -1.35 -15.32
CA PRO A 173 -14.45 -1.66 -14.59
C PRO A 173 -13.19 -1.65 -15.48
N GLU A 174 -13.36 -1.66 -16.79
CA GLU A 174 -12.33 -1.65 -17.82
C GLU A 174 -12.86 -0.95 -19.07
N GLY A 175 -11.96 -0.65 -20.01
CA GLY A 175 -12.30 -0.12 -21.33
C GLY A 175 -11.74 1.28 -21.62
N GLY A 176 -11.34 1.44 -22.88
CA GLY A 176 -10.91 2.67 -23.53
C GLY A 176 -10.94 2.50 -25.05
N TYR A 177 -10.91 3.60 -25.79
CA TYR A 177 -10.95 3.59 -27.25
C TYR A 177 -9.88 4.52 -27.81
N LEU A 178 -9.30 4.14 -28.94
CA LEU A 178 -8.46 4.98 -29.78
C LEU A 178 -9.24 5.36 -31.02
N VAL A 179 -9.28 6.63 -31.36
CA VAL A 179 -9.77 7.14 -32.64
C VAL A 179 -8.57 7.67 -33.42
N LEU A 180 -8.50 7.30 -34.70
CA LEU A 180 -7.57 7.86 -35.67
C LEU A 180 -8.33 8.88 -36.51
N ASN A 181 -7.91 10.14 -36.49
CA ASN A 181 -8.60 11.20 -37.23
C ASN A 181 -8.04 11.45 -38.62
N ARG A 182 -6.94 10.77 -38.97
CA ARG A 182 -6.39 10.73 -40.31
C ARG A 182 -6.03 9.30 -40.69
N GLY A 183 -5.93 9.03 -41.98
CA GLY A 183 -5.52 7.73 -42.50
C GLY A 183 -4.06 7.44 -42.17
N PHE A 184 -3.82 6.35 -41.43
CA PHE A 184 -2.49 5.81 -41.18
C PHE A 184 -2.42 4.42 -41.83
N GLU A 185 -1.78 4.32 -43.00
CA GLU A 185 -1.78 3.08 -43.81
C GLU A 185 -1.26 1.84 -43.07
N ASN A 186 -0.35 2.02 -42.12
CA ASN A 186 0.31 0.94 -41.37
C ASN A 186 -0.17 0.78 -39.92
N PHE A 187 -1.19 1.51 -39.47
CA PHE A 187 -1.65 1.38 -38.10
C PHE A 187 -2.45 0.08 -37.90
N GLN A 188 -1.94 -0.81 -37.05
CA GLN A 188 -2.65 -2.01 -36.60
C GLN A 188 -2.56 -2.12 -35.07
N PRO A 189 -3.68 -2.39 -34.36
CA PRO A 189 -3.62 -2.52 -32.91
C PRO A 189 -2.74 -3.67 -32.44
N SER A 190 -1.83 -3.42 -31.50
CA SER A 190 -0.85 -4.38 -30.99
C SER A 190 -1.43 -5.29 -29.88
N TYR A 191 -2.65 -5.81 -30.07
CA TYR A 191 -3.33 -6.60 -29.04
C TYR A 191 -2.62 -7.93 -28.74
N THR A 192 -2.20 -8.12 -27.49
CA THR A 192 -1.66 -9.42 -27.04
C THR A 192 -2.76 -10.39 -26.60
N LYS A 193 -3.90 -9.87 -26.11
CA LYS A 193 -5.06 -10.66 -25.65
C LYS A 193 -6.31 -9.81 -25.42
N ARG A 194 -7.44 -10.47 -25.11
CA ARG A 194 -8.69 -9.83 -24.70
C ARG A 194 -8.85 -9.84 -23.17
N VAL A 195 -9.52 -8.83 -22.60
CA VAL A 195 -9.96 -8.86 -21.19
C VAL A 195 -11.08 -9.89 -21.00
N SER A 196 -11.04 -10.66 -19.91
CA SER A 196 -12.07 -11.68 -19.60
C SER A 196 -13.40 -11.03 -19.19
N SER A 197 -14.51 -11.45 -19.80
CA SER A 197 -15.86 -11.00 -19.42
C SER A 197 -16.24 -11.40 -17.98
N LEU A 198 -15.70 -12.52 -17.46
CA LEU A 198 -15.92 -12.91 -16.05
C LEU A 198 -15.24 -11.94 -15.08
N TYR A 199 -14.05 -11.47 -15.42
CA TYR A 199 -13.38 -10.41 -14.66
C TYR A 199 -14.24 -9.13 -14.66
N THR A 200 -14.69 -8.68 -15.83
CA THR A 200 -15.56 -7.50 -15.97
C THR A 200 -16.84 -7.65 -15.14
N LEU A 201 -17.54 -8.79 -15.25
CA LEU A 201 -18.76 -9.08 -14.50
C LEU A 201 -18.52 -9.07 -12.99
N SER A 202 -17.46 -9.73 -12.52
CA SER A 202 -17.12 -9.78 -11.09
C SER A 202 -16.90 -8.37 -10.49
N LYS A 203 -16.26 -7.47 -11.26
CA LYS A 203 -15.99 -6.09 -10.82
C LYS A 203 -17.24 -5.21 -10.86
N LEU A 204 -18.13 -5.42 -11.83
CA LEU A 204 -19.44 -4.78 -11.85
C LEU A 204 -20.27 -5.18 -10.63
N LEU A 205 -20.32 -6.46 -10.30
CA LEU A 205 -21.02 -6.97 -9.11
C LEU A 205 -20.43 -6.39 -7.81
N GLN A 206 -19.10 -6.33 -7.69
CA GLN A 206 -18.42 -5.70 -6.55
C GLN A 206 -18.81 -4.23 -6.40
N THR A 207 -18.83 -3.48 -7.51
CA THR A 207 -19.16 -2.05 -7.53
C THR A 207 -20.63 -1.82 -7.14
N ARG A 208 -21.55 -2.64 -7.68
CA ARG A 208 -22.97 -2.60 -7.31
C ARG A 208 -23.18 -2.99 -5.85
N GLY A 209 -22.47 -4.01 -5.36
CA GLY A 209 -22.50 -4.40 -3.95
C GLY A 209 -22.11 -3.25 -3.02
N LYS A 210 -21.02 -2.52 -3.34
CA LYS A 210 -20.63 -1.29 -2.62
C LYS A 210 -21.74 -0.23 -2.66
N TYR A 211 -22.36 -0.02 -3.82
CA TYR A 211 -23.46 0.94 -3.96
C TYR A 211 -24.67 0.58 -3.08
N TYR A 212 -25.14 -0.67 -3.12
CA TYR A 212 -26.26 -1.11 -2.29
C TYR A 212 -25.94 -1.03 -0.80
N TYR A 213 -24.71 -1.38 -0.41
CA TYR A 213 -24.24 -1.18 0.95
C TYR A 213 -24.33 0.28 1.40
N LEU A 214 -23.81 1.22 0.60
CA LEU A 214 -23.89 2.65 0.91
C LEU A 214 -25.34 3.13 0.92
N LYS A 215 -26.21 2.60 0.05
CA LYS A 215 -27.65 2.93 0.07
C LYS A 215 -28.33 2.45 1.37
N LEU A 216 -28.09 1.21 1.78
CA LEU A 216 -28.67 0.60 2.99
C LEU A 216 -28.20 1.29 4.29
N THR A 217 -27.04 1.93 4.23
CA THR A 217 -26.44 2.64 5.37
C THR A 217 -26.67 4.14 5.33
N ASN A 218 -27.54 4.65 4.43
CA ASN A 218 -27.74 6.09 4.18
C ASN A 218 -26.43 6.84 3.92
N GLY A 219 -25.50 6.17 3.24
CA GLY A 219 -24.16 6.63 2.91
C GLY A 219 -23.21 6.61 4.09
N ASN A 220 -23.47 5.87 5.17
CA ASN A 220 -22.49 5.69 6.24
C ASN A 220 -21.53 4.57 5.85
N ASP A 221 -20.31 4.93 5.48
CA ASP A 221 -19.28 3.99 5.08
C ASP A 221 -18.59 3.34 6.29
N ILE A 222 -19.35 2.56 7.07
CA ILE A 222 -18.96 1.93 8.33
C ILE A 222 -17.76 0.97 8.15
N PHE A 223 -17.51 0.51 6.94
CA PHE A 223 -16.41 -0.40 6.59
C PHE A 223 -15.26 0.27 5.84
N SER A 224 -15.27 1.60 5.71
CA SER A 224 -14.25 2.35 4.96
C SER A 224 -14.02 1.79 3.55
N LEU A 225 -15.10 1.39 2.87
CA LEU A 225 -15.06 0.92 1.48
C LEU A 225 -14.65 2.02 0.51
N SER A 226 -14.86 3.28 0.89
CA SER A 226 -14.34 4.48 0.27
C SER A 226 -13.02 4.83 0.94
N LYS A 227 -11.93 4.33 0.34
CA LYS A 227 -10.57 4.66 0.76
C LYS A 227 -10.20 6.04 0.23
N MET A 228 -9.49 6.82 1.03
CA MET A 228 -8.73 7.95 0.49
C MET A 228 -7.66 7.39 -0.46
N PRO A 229 -7.51 7.92 -1.69
CA PRO A 229 -6.31 7.64 -2.46
C PRO A 229 -5.11 8.12 -1.63
N GLU A 230 -4.15 7.21 -1.41
CA GLU A 230 -2.92 7.56 -0.70
C GLU A 230 -2.19 8.68 -1.46
N ARG A 231 -1.63 9.64 -0.72
CA ARG A 231 -0.66 10.58 -1.29
C ARG A 231 0.63 9.83 -1.52
N GLY A 232 0.90 9.45 -2.76
CA GLY A 232 2.18 8.88 -3.17
C GLY A 232 3.12 9.98 -3.67
N PHE A 233 4.35 10.00 -3.16
CA PHE A 233 5.46 10.65 -3.87
C PHE A 233 5.93 9.74 -5.01
N MET A 234 6.54 10.34 -6.04
CA MET A 234 7.00 9.65 -7.24
C MET A 234 7.87 8.42 -6.93
N ASP A 235 7.43 7.25 -7.39
CA ASP A 235 8.23 6.02 -7.46
C ASP A 235 8.65 5.79 -8.93
N TYR A 236 9.90 6.08 -9.25
CA TYR A 236 10.48 5.89 -10.59
C TYR A 236 10.85 4.43 -10.88
N SER A 237 10.82 3.54 -9.88
CA SER A 237 11.27 2.14 -10.02
C SER A 237 10.26 1.20 -10.69
N ARG A 238 9.05 1.70 -11.02
CA ARG A 238 7.95 0.90 -11.60
C ARG A 238 7.74 1.20 -13.08
N ILE A 239 8.66 0.76 -13.94
CA ILE A 239 8.45 0.76 -15.39
C ILE A 239 7.50 -0.41 -15.73
N GLN A 240 6.28 -0.12 -16.18
CA GLN A 240 5.32 -1.14 -16.62
C GLN A 240 5.54 -1.48 -18.09
N LYS A 241 6.10 -2.66 -18.39
CA LYS A 241 5.84 -3.32 -19.68
C LYS A 241 4.38 -3.80 -19.67
N SER A 242 3.45 -2.98 -20.17
CA SER A 242 2.04 -3.37 -20.21
C SER A 242 1.72 -4.15 -21.47
N GLN A 243 1.19 -5.37 -21.31
CA GLN A 243 0.51 -6.08 -22.39
C GLN A 243 -0.71 -5.26 -22.85
N ILE A 244 -0.70 -4.80 -24.09
CA ILE A 244 -1.84 -4.11 -24.72
C ILE A 244 -2.94 -5.14 -24.93
N LYS A 245 -4.12 -4.88 -24.36
CA LYS A 245 -5.26 -5.80 -24.43
C LYS A 245 -6.43 -5.14 -25.14
N ASN A 246 -7.21 -5.94 -25.87
CA ASN A 246 -8.52 -5.58 -26.39
C ASN A 246 -9.59 -5.62 -25.27
N ILE A 247 -10.64 -4.80 -25.38
CA ILE A 247 -11.80 -4.77 -24.46
C ILE A 247 -12.47 -6.14 -24.31
N SER A 248 -13.12 -6.41 -23.18
CA SER A 248 -13.92 -7.64 -23.03
C SER A 248 -15.15 -7.64 -23.93
N LEU A 249 -15.66 -8.83 -24.26
CA LEU A 249 -16.92 -8.97 -25.02
C LEU A 249 -18.10 -8.31 -24.28
N LEU A 250 -18.11 -8.41 -22.95
CA LEU A 250 -19.15 -7.78 -22.13
C LEU A 250 -19.11 -6.24 -22.20
N THR A 251 -17.92 -5.66 -22.16
CA THR A 251 -17.73 -4.20 -22.31
C THR A 251 -18.09 -3.74 -23.72
N SER A 252 -17.64 -4.44 -24.76
CA SER A 252 -18.06 -4.13 -26.14
C SER A 252 -19.58 -4.21 -26.30
N PHE A 253 -20.20 -5.27 -25.79
CA PHE A 253 -21.66 -5.38 -25.80
C PHE A 253 -22.34 -4.21 -25.10
N TYR A 254 -21.87 -3.82 -23.91
CA TYR A 254 -22.43 -2.68 -23.19
C TYR A 254 -22.26 -1.36 -23.97
N SER A 255 -21.07 -1.09 -24.51
CA SER A 255 -20.79 0.12 -25.30
C SER A 255 -21.67 0.25 -26.54
N LYS A 256 -22.05 -0.88 -27.17
CA LYS A 256 -22.96 -0.91 -28.32
C LYS A 256 -24.42 -0.60 -27.97
N HIS A 257 -24.83 -0.80 -26.72
CA HIS A 257 -26.25 -0.74 -26.36
C HIS A 257 -26.58 0.37 -25.35
N VAL A 258 -25.59 0.89 -24.62
CA VAL A 258 -25.80 2.00 -23.69
C VAL A 258 -26.24 3.25 -24.45
N ASP A 259 -27.33 3.89 -24.03
CA ASP A 259 -27.69 5.20 -24.53
C ASP A 259 -26.85 6.27 -23.84
N VAL A 260 -25.89 6.81 -24.58
CA VAL A 260 -24.95 7.79 -24.04
C VAL A 260 -25.64 9.10 -23.73
N ARG A 261 -26.64 9.50 -24.51
CA ARG A 261 -27.36 10.77 -24.32
C ARG A 261 -27.98 10.85 -22.92
N THR A 262 -28.64 9.78 -22.47
CA THR A 262 -29.16 9.68 -21.11
C THR A 262 -28.06 9.84 -20.04
N HIS A 263 -26.86 9.29 -20.27
CA HIS A 263 -25.73 9.46 -19.35
C HIS A 263 -25.24 10.92 -19.29
N ILE A 264 -25.21 11.62 -20.42
CA ILE A 264 -24.82 13.03 -20.51
C ILE A 264 -25.82 13.89 -19.76
N GLU A 265 -27.10 13.79 -20.09
CA GLU A 265 -28.19 14.56 -19.49
C GLU A 265 -28.22 14.36 -17.96
N LYS A 266 -28.05 13.12 -17.49
CA LYS A 266 -28.03 12.83 -16.04
C LYS A 266 -26.81 13.42 -15.33
N ARG A 267 -25.64 13.40 -15.97
CA ARG A 267 -24.43 14.04 -15.42
C ARG A 267 -24.58 15.56 -15.36
N GLN A 268 -25.12 16.18 -16.39
CA GLN A 268 -25.41 17.61 -16.42
C GLN A 268 -26.41 18.00 -15.33
N GLN A 269 -27.52 17.26 -15.19
CA GLN A 269 -28.47 17.49 -14.10
C GLN A 269 -27.81 17.42 -12.71
N ASN A 270 -26.99 16.41 -12.47
CA ASN A 270 -26.27 16.25 -11.20
C ASN A 270 -25.22 17.34 -10.98
N TYR A 271 -24.53 17.73 -12.05
CA TYR A 271 -23.55 18.82 -12.07
C TYR A 271 -24.21 20.14 -11.70
N PHE A 272 -25.26 20.55 -12.41
CA PHE A 272 -25.96 21.82 -12.14
C PHE A 272 -26.63 21.83 -10.76
N PHE A 273 -27.10 20.69 -10.27
CA PHE A 273 -27.62 20.59 -8.90
C PHE A 273 -26.54 20.93 -7.87
N LEU A 274 -25.33 20.35 -8.00
CA LEU A 274 -24.24 20.65 -7.07
C LEU A 274 -23.63 22.04 -7.32
N PHE A 275 -23.44 22.44 -8.57
CA PHE A 275 -22.90 23.74 -8.93
C PHE A 275 -23.73 24.88 -8.32
N ASN A 276 -25.05 24.81 -8.48
CA ASN A 276 -25.96 25.80 -7.90
C ASN A 276 -26.01 25.76 -6.38
N GLY A 277 -25.83 24.59 -5.76
CA GLY A 277 -25.83 24.46 -4.30
C GLY A 277 -24.49 24.80 -3.65
N LEU A 278 -23.38 24.69 -4.38
CA LEU A 278 -22.04 24.92 -3.85
C LEU A 278 -21.58 26.37 -3.95
N LYS A 279 -22.16 27.18 -4.86
CA LYS A 279 -21.82 28.60 -5.05
C LYS A 279 -22.05 29.47 -3.82
N ASP A 280 -22.93 29.02 -2.92
CA ASP A 280 -23.32 29.77 -1.72
C ASP A 280 -22.27 29.64 -0.59
N PHE A 281 -21.30 28.73 -0.73
CA PHE A 281 -20.25 28.50 0.28
C PHE A 281 -19.01 29.34 -0.02
N SER A 282 -18.65 30.22 0.93
CA SER A 282 -17.56 31.20 0.79
C SER A 282 -16.16 30.60 0.60
N PHE A 283 -15.94 29.38 1.09
CA PHE A 283 -14.66 28.65 1.04
C PHE A 283 -14.51 27.77 -0.20
N LEU A 284 -15.52 27.74 -1.08
CA LEU A 284 -15.55 26.94 -2.30
C LEU A 284 -15.67 27.84 -3.52
N LYS A 285 -14.77 27.65 -4.49
CA LYS A 285 -14.84 28.31 -5.79
C LYS A 285 -14.89 27.23 -6.87
N PRO A 286 -16.00 27.09 -7.62
CA PRO A 286 -16.02 26.24 -8.81
C PRO A 286 -14.84 26.58 -9.73
N LEU A 287 -14.16 25.56 -10.25
CA LEU A 287 -13.00 25.76 -11.12
C LEU A 287 -13.38 26.44 -12.45
N TYR A 288 -14.59 26.13 -12.93
CA TYR A 288 -15.18 26.68 -14.14
C TYR A 288 -16.52 27.33 -13.82
N ASN A 289 -16.85 28.41 -14.52
CA ASN A 289 -18.05 29.22 -14.23
C ASN A 289 -19.29 28.78 -15.01
N ASP A 290 -19.10 27.99 -16.05
CA ASP A 290 -20.15 27.45 -16.91
C ASP A 290 -19.88 25.97 -17.17
N LEU A 291 -20.77 25.31 -17.90
CA LEU A 291 -20.53 24.02 -18.52
C LEU A 291 -21.28 24.09 -19.86
N PRO A 292 -20.61 24.01 -21.02
CA PRO A 292 -21.31 24.21 -22.26
C PRO A 292 -22.34 23.09 -22.47
N GLU A 293 -23.54 23.44 -22.95
CA GLU A 293 -24.75 22.58 -22.89
C GLU A 293 -24.62 21.23 -23.59
N THR A 294 -23.72 21.12 -24.56
CA THR A 294 -23.49 19.93 -25.36
C THR A 294 -22.43 18.99 -24.78
N TRP A 295 -21.81 19.36 -23.65
CA TRP A 295 -20.67 18.67 -23.06
C TRP A 295 -20.99 17.91 -21.78
N THR A 296 -20.26 16.80 -21.60
CA THR A 296 -20.45 15.90 -20.46
C THR A 296 -19.46 16.22 -19.33
N PRO A 297 -19.94 16.58 -18.13
CA PRO A 297 -19.06 16.77 -17.00
C PRO A 297 -18.59 15.42 -16.46
N TYR A 298 -17.28 15.27 -16.25
CA TYR A 298 -16.74 14.09 -15.57
C TYR A 298 -17.04 14.13 -14.07
N SER A 299 -16.79 15.30 -13.49
CA SER A 299 -16.92 15.67 -12.08
C SER A 299 -17.25 17.16 -11.99
N LEU A 300 -17.58 17.64 -10.79
CA LEU A 300 -17.59 19.07 -10.49
C LEU A 300 -16.29 19.44 -9.75
N PRO A 301 -15.28 19.98 -10.47
CA PRO A 301 -14.04 20.43 -9.85
C PRO A 301 -14.24 21.75 -9.10
N VAL A 302 -13.78 21.80 -7.86
CA VAL A 302 -13.91 22.95 -6.97
C VAL A 302 -12.57 23.24 -6.32
N VAL A 303 -12.11 24.48 -6.45
CA VAL A 303 -10.97 25.01 -5.69
C VAL A 303 -11.47 25.34 -4.30
N VAL A 304 -10.87 24.68 -3.31
CA VAL A 304 -11.16 24.89 -1.91
C VAL A 304 -10.17 25.92 -1.38
N GLN A 305 -10.64 26.80 -0.49
CA GLN A 305 -9.77 27.72 0.25
C GLN A 305 -8.56 26.97 0.83
N LYS A 306 -7.40 27.64 0.83
CA LYS A 306 -6.12 27.10 1.30
C LYS A 306 -6.29 26.41 2.67
N ASP A 307 -5.63 25.26 2.82
CA ASP A 307 -5.62 24.42 4.03
C ASP A 307 -6.96 23.72 4.38
N CYS A 308 -8.08 24.08 3.75
CA CYS A 308 -9.39 23.44 3.99
C CYS A 308 -9.59 22.16 3.18
N ARG A 309 -8.85 21.98 2.09
CA ARG A 309 -9.04 20.87 1.12
C ARG A 309 -9.02 19.49 1.77
N ASN A 310 -7.98 19.16 2.53
CA ASN A 310 -7.87 17.83 3.15
C ASN A 310 -8.91 17.60 4.24
N LEU A 311 -9.26 18.65 4.98
CA LEU A 311 -10.26 18.60 6.04
C LEU A 311 -11.64 18.31 5.43
N LEU A 312 -12.03 19.08 4.40
CA LEU A 312 -13.28 18.85 3.68
C LEU A 312 -13.33 17.44 3.07
N GLN A 313 -12.24 17.01 2.42
CA GLN A 313 -12.18 15.67 1.84
C GLN A 313 -12.31 14.57 2.90
N SER A 314 -11.69 14.73 4.07
CA SER A 314 -11.83 13.80 5.19
C SER A 314 -13.27 13.73 5.68
N GLU A 315 -13.95 14.87 5.84
CA GLU A 315 -15.35 14.92 6.26
C GLU A 315 -16.31 14.30 5.23
N MET A 316 -16.04 14.50 3.94
CA MET A 316 -16.76 13.86 2.85
C MET A 316 -16.61 12.33 2.93
N VAL A 317 -15.39 11.83 3.09
CA VAL A 317 -15.11 10.38 3.20
C VAL A 317 -15.74 9.77 4.44
N LYS A 318 -15.65 10.44 5.60
CA LYS A 318 -16.36 10.02 6.83
C LYS A 318 -17.87 9.93 6.63
N SER A 319 -18.41 10.81 5.79
CA SER A 319 -19.81 10.85 5.39
C SER A 319 -20.14 9.88 4.24
N GLY A 320 -19.20 8.99 3.87
CA GLY A 320 -19.30 7.98 2.81
C GLY A 320 -19.38 8.54 1.39
N ILE A 321 -18.94 9.78 1.20
CA ILE A 321 -18.83 10.46 -0.09
C ILE A 321 -17.37 10.37 -0.55
N SER A 322 -17.14 9.67 -1.65
CA SER A 322 -15.80 9.57 -2.25
C SER A 322 -15.60 10.71 -3.23
N CYS A 323 -14.84 11.74 -2.83
CA CYS A 323 -14.43 12.83 -3.71
C CYS A 323 -13.06 12.52 -4.37
N GLY A 324 -12.90 12.93 -5.63
CA GLY A 324 -11.61 12.90 -6.31
C GLY A 324 -10.66 13.96 -5.75
N ALA A 325 -9.37 13.78 -6.00
CA ALA A 325 -8.28 14.61 -5.49
C ALA A 325 -7.46 15.25 -6.63
N GLY A 326 -7.97 15.25 -7.86
CA GLY A 326 -7.20 15.43 -9.07
C GLY A 326 -6.24 14.25 -9.25
N TRP A 327 -4.95 14.56 -9.24
CA TRP A 327 -3.88 13.57 -9.29
C TRP A 327 -2.76 13.95 -8.31
N PRO A 328 -2.83 13.47 -7.04
CA PRO A 328 -1.83 13.80 -6.02
C PRO A 328 -0.45 13.17 -6.27
N GLU A 329 -0.35 12.25 -7.25
CA GLU A 329 0.91 11.64 -7.71
C GLU A 329 1.44 12.31 -9.00
N SER A 330 0.93 13.48 -9.41
CA SER A 330 1.45 14.17 -10.59
C SER A 330 2.96 14.44 -10.43
N PRO A 331 3.73 14.48 -11.53
CA PRO A 331 5.17 14.67 -11.46
C PRO A 331 5.54 16.11 -11.06
N PHE A 332 5.41 16.43 -9.77
CA PHE A 332 5.73 17.74 -9.23
C PHE A 332 7.25 17.96 -9.17
N ASP A 333 7.78 18.67 -10.16
CA ASP A 333 9.09 19.30 -10.11
C ASP A 333 9.00 20.60 -9.30
N LYS A 334 10.09 20.99 -8.61
CA LYS A 334 10.17 22.29 -7.90
C LYS A 334 9.96 23.50 -8.83
N ARG A 335 10.14 23.31 -10.13
CA ARG A 335 9.91 24.31 -11.19
C ARG A 335 8.42 24.49 -11.55
N LEU A 336 7.55 23.51 -11.24
CA LEU A 336 6.15 23.46 -11.65
C LEU A 336 5.21 24.00 -10.53
N LYS A 337 5.33 25.30 -10.23
CA LYS A 337 4.67 25.95 -9.09
C LYS A 337 3.15 26.10 -9.26
N LYS A 338 2.66 26.41 -10.47
CA LYS A 338 1.23 26.63 -10.74
C LYS A 338 0.44 25.34 -10.55
N THR A 339 0.96 24.26 -11.10
CA THR A 339 0.34 22.93 -11.01
C THR A 339 0.34 22.36 -9.59
N LEU A 340 1.43 22.59 -8.83
CA LEU A 340 1.46 22.21 -7.42
C LEU A 340 0.37 22.95 -6.62
N ALA A 341 0.21 24.26 -6.83
CA ALA A 341 -0.81 25.05 -6.15
C ALA A 341 -2.24 24.56 -6.45
N LEU A 342 -2.54 24.28 -7.71
CA LEU A 342 -3.83 23.69 -8.11
C LEU A 342 -4.08 22.35 -7.40
N SER A 343 -3.10 21.44 -7.42
CA SER A 343 -3.24 20.10 -6.83
C SER A 343 -3.50 20.12 -5.32
N GLN A 344 -2.98 21.11 -4.61
CA GLN A 344 -3.13 21.24 -3.16
C GLN A 344 -4.56 21.64 -2.77
N ASN A 345 -5.23 22.42 -3.63
CA ASN A 345 -6.50 23.07 -3.32
C ASN A 345 -7.71 22.47 -4.05
N LEU A 346 -7.52 21.61 -5.05
CA LEU A 346 -8.62 21.04 -5.84
C LEU A 346 -9.32 19.82 -5.18
N ILE A 347 -10.65 19.79 -5.25
CA ILE A 347 -11.51 18.62 -4.98
C ILE A 347 -12.45 18.39 -6.15
N GLU A 348 -12.70 17.13 -6.50
CA GLU A 348 -13.68 16.75 -7.51
C GLU A 348 -14.92 16.12 -6.85
N PHE A 349 -16.06 16.80 -6.96
CA PHE A 349 -17.33 16.23 -6.52
C PHE A 349 -17.91 15.30 -7.59
N PRO A 350 -18.46 14.14 -7.19
CA PRO A 350 -18.94 13.15 -8.13
C PRO A 350 -20.31 13.56 -8.72
N VAL A 351 -20.46 13.47 -10.05
CA VAL A 351 -21.70 13.82 -10.77
C VAL A 351 -22.24 12.68 -11.64
N HIS A 352 -21.72 11.45 -11.49
CA HIS A 352 -22.04 10.33 -12.38
C HIS A 352 -23.54 9.95 -12.40
N PRO A 353 -24.07 9.30 -13.46
CA PRO A 353 -25.51 9.10 -13.66
C PRO A 353 -26.22 8.32 -12.55
N PHE A 354 -25.50 7.43 -11.87
CA PHE A 354 -26.05 6.58 -10.81
C PHE A 354 -26.18 7.28 -9.44
N ILE A 355 -25.83 8.57 -9.33
CA ILE A 355 -26.05 9.35 -8.09
C ILE A 355 -27.49 9.87 -8.08
N ASN A 356 -28.17 9.68 -6.96
CA ASN A 356 -29.53 10.20 -6.77
C ASN A 356 -29.54 11.55 -6.03
N LYS A 357 -30.68 12.24 -6.07
CA LYS A 357 -30.85 13.57 -5.46
C LYS A 357 -30.54 13.61 -3.96
N ASN A 358 -30.82 12.54 -3.20
CA ASN A 358 -30.53 12.50 -1.77
C ASN A 358 -29.02 12.43 -1.50
N GLN A 359 -28.27 11.72 -2.34
CA GLN A 359 -26.81 11.69 -2.25
C GLN A 359 -26.20 13.05 -2.60
N LEU A 360 -26.74 13.76 -3.60
CA LEU A 360 -26.30 15.13 -3.91
C LEU A 360 -26.61 16.10 -2.78
N LYS A 361 -27.80 16.03 -2.17
CA LYS A 361 -28.14 16.81 -0.97
C LYS A 361 -27.18 16.56 0.18
N LYS A 362 -26.80 15.29 0.41
CA LYS A 362 -25.82 14.93 1.44
C LYS A 362 -24.47 15.62 1.23
N VAL A 363 -24.04 15.84 -0.02
CA VAL A 363 -22.82 16.63 -0.31
C VAL A 363 -22.98 18.05 0.24
N LEU A 364 -24.09 18.72 -0.08
CA LEU A 364 -24.38 20.07 0.38
C LEU A 364 -24.49 20.13 1.92
N ASP A 365 -25.15 19.16 2.55
CA ASP A 365 -25.28 19.08 4.01
C ASP A 365 -23.91 18.97 4.71
N VAL A 366 -22.96 18.25 4.10
CA VAL A 366 -21.59 18.13 4.63
C VAL A 366 -20.82 19.43 4.45
N CYS A 367 -20.94 20.10 3.30
CA CYS A 367 -20.35 21.42 3.09
C CYS A 367 -20.90 22.46 4.08
N GLU A 368 -22.21 22.48 4.32
CA GLU A 368 -22.84 23.40 5.28
C GLU A 368 -22.36 23.15 6.71
N LYS A 369 -22.26 21.89 7.12
CA LYS A 369 -21.68 21.52 8.43
C LYS A 369 -20.22 21.94 8.54
N PHE A 370 -19.46 21.75 7.46
CA PHE A 370 -18.06 22.13 7.40
C PHE A 370 -17.89 23.64 7.52
N GLU A 371 -18.66 24.45 6.77
CA GLU A 371 -18.61 25.91 6.81
C GLU A 371 -18.98 26.45 8.19
N LYS A 372 -20.05 25.94 8.81
CA LYS A 372 -20.46 26.31 10.17
C LYS A 372 -19.37 26.02 11.21
N SER A 373 -18.63 24.93 11.03
CA SER A 373 -17.48 24.59 11.88
C SER A 373 -16.28 25.51 11.60
N PHE A 374 -16.03 25.86 10.34
CA PHE A 374 -14.91 26.69 9.91
C PHE A 374 -15.08 28.17 10.25
N ILE A 375 -16.28 28.75 10.07
CA ILE A 375 -16.62 30.13 10.44
C ILE A 375 -16.48 30.35 11.94
N LYS A 376 -16.91 29.38 12.77
CA LYS A 376 -16.71 29.41 14.24
C LYS A 376 -15.24 29.41 14.65
N SER A 377 -14.38 28.79 13.84
CA SER A 377 -12.93 28.71 14.09
C SER A 377 -12.20 29.97 13.62
N SER A 378 -12.61 30.52 12.47
CA SER A 378 -12.00 31.70 11.85
C SER A 378 -12.38 33.01 12.55
N SER A 379 -13.59 33.12 13.10
CA SER A 379 -13.99 34.26 13.94
C SER A 379 -13.22 34.33 15.27
N ALA A 380 -12.82 33.18 15.82
CA ALA A 380 -11.92 33.11 16.98
C ALA A 380 -10.47 33.52 16.63
N LEU A 381 -10.00 33.16 15.43
CA LEU A 381 -8.68 33.54 14.91
C LEU A 381 -8.58 35.02 14.54
N ILE A 382 -9.62 35.63 13.96
CA ILE A 382 -9.65 37.06 13.62
C ILE A 382 -9.69 37.95 14.89
N GLN A 383 -10.31 37.47 15.97
CA GLN A 383 -10.20 38.13 17.29
C GLN A 383 -8.80 37.99 17.91
N GLN A 384 -8.09 36.91 17.61
CA GLN A 384 -6.69 36.70 18.01
C GLN A 384 -5.71 37.52 17.15
N GLU A 385 -5.92 37.65 15.84
CA GLU A 385 -5.05 38.46 14.98
C GLU A 385 -5.21 39.96 15.24
N LYS A 386 -6.42 40.44 15.59
CA LYS A 386 -6.62 41.81 16.07
C LYS A 386 -5.96 42.08 17.43
N SER A 387 -5.71 41.06 18.24
CA SER A 387 -4.94 41.20 19.50
C SER A 387 -3.43 41.02 19.31
N VAL A 388 -3.00 40.42 18.20
CA VAL A 388 -1.58 40.29 17.82
C VAL A 388 -1.08 41.53 17.07
N LEU A 389 -1.93 42.19 16.27
CA LEU A 389 -1.60 43.44 15.56
C LEU A 389 -1.46 44.68 16.48
N SER A 390 -1.81 44.57 17.77
CA SER A 390 -1.57 45.60 18.79
C SER A 390 -0.28 45.37 19.61
N GLY A 391 0.47 44.30 19.33
CA GLY A 391 1.72 43.95 20.01
C GLY A 391 2.95 44.27 19.15
N ASN A 392 3.66 45.34 19.51
CA ASN A 392 4.87 45.83 18.86
C ASN A 392 6.06 44.84 18.87
N CYS A 393 6.86 44.98 17.81
CA CYS A 393 8.29 44.62 17.67
C CYS A 393 8.64 43.12 17.61
N SER A 394 9.56 42.67 16.75
CA SER A 394 10.39 43.30 15.71
C SER A 394 11.22 42.18 15.08
N SER A 395 11.56 42.30 13.78
CA SER A 395 12.84 41.90 13.13
C SER A 395 13.47 40.53 13.47
N ASP A 396 13.87 39.65 12.56
CA ASP A 396 14.24 39.82 11.16
C ASP A 396 14.34 38.47 10.45
N THR A 397 14.17 38.60 9.16
CA THR A 397 14.11 37.66 8.06
C THR A 397 15.47 37.16 7.54
N LEU A 398 15.38 35.97 6.90
CA LEU A 398 15.99 35.61 5.59
C LEU A 398 17.51 35.46 5.46
N SER A 399 17.94 34.29 4.95
CA SER A 399 18.45 34.09 3.56
C SER A 399 19.00 32.65 3.43
N VAL A 400 18.60 31.78 2.48
CA VAL A 400 18.89 31.80 1.01
C VAL A 400 20.43 31.72 0.82
N SER A 401 21.08 30.80 0.09
CA SER A 401 20.82 30.11 -1.19
C SER A 401 22.00 29.16 -1.52
N GLN A 402 21.78 28.23 -2.48
CA GLN A 402 22.68 27.79 -3.60
C GLN A 402 24.08 27.21 -3.25
N THR A 403 24.75 26.32 -3.99
CA THR A 403 24.87 25.92 -5.42
C THR A 403 25.67 24.57 -5.40
N MET A 404 25.33 23.50 -6.14
CA MET A 404 25.70 23.11 -7.54
C MET A 404 27.12 22.50 -7.77
N HIS A 405 27.12 21.38 -8.54
CA HIS A 405 28.21 20.73 -9.35
C HIS A 405 29.33 19.95 -8.61
N THR A 406 29.88 18.81 -9.07
CA THR A 406 29.89 18.05 -10.35
C THR A 406 30.41 16.60 -10.12
N GLU A 407 29.95 15.68 -10.99
CA GLU A 407 30.58 14.48 -11.62
C GLU A 407 31.63 13.61 -10.90
N ASP A 408 31.39 12.29 -10.86
CA ASP A 408 32.17 11.27 -11.61
C ASP A 408 31.70 9.81 -11.34
N SER A 409 31.79 8.97 -12.37
CA SER A 409 31.59 7.50 -12.40
C SER A 409 32.67 6.92 -13.35
N PRO A 410 32.85 5.58 -13.58
CA PRO A 410 32.29 4.36 -12.98
C PRO A 410 33.35 3.23 -12.75
N ALA A 411 32.96 2.05 -12.20
CA ALA A 411 33.71 0.80 -12.41
C ALA A 411 32.86 -0.48 -12.33
N ILE A 412 33.14 -1.39 -13.25
CA ILE A 412 32.48 -2.65 -13.64
C ILE A 412 33.19 -3.85 -12.97
N TYR A 413 32.49 -4.96 -12.69
CA TYR A 413 33.13 -6.30 -12.59
C TYR A 413 32.29 -7.39 -13.28
N GLN A 414 32.94 -8.11 -14.21
CA GLN A 414 32.50 -9.36 -14.86
C GLN A 414 33.05 -10.58 -14.07
N LEU A 415 32.34 -11.71 -14.09
CA LEU A 415 32.84 -13.01 -13.63
C LEU A 415 32.90 -13.99 -14.81
N LYS A 416 34.04 -14.68 -14.93
CA LYS A 416 34.36 -15.72 -15.92
C LYS A 416 33.84 -17.09 -15.46
N GLU A 417 33.19 -17.81 -16.38
CA GLU A 417 33.01 -19.26 -16.32
C GLU A 417 34.24 -19.97 -16.92
N GLN A 418 34.67 -21.08 -16.33
CA GLN A 418 35.57 -22.06 -16.95
C GLN A 418 34.93 -23.44 -16.94
N GLN A 419 34.97 -24.08 -18.11
CA GLN A 419 34.63 -25.47 -18.40
C GLN A 419 35.86 -26.39 -18.22
N SER A 420 35.62 -27.66 -17.87
CA SER A 420 36.41 -28.83 -18.28
C SER A 420 35.52 -30.07 -18.07
N GLU A 421 34.95 -30.66 -19.12
CA GLU A 421 35.49 -31.74 -19.97
C GLU A 421 35.31 -33.16 -19.42
N THR A 422 34.89 -34.01 -20.36
CA THR A 422 34.38 -35.38 -20.31
C THR A 422 35.46 -36.44 -20.13
N LEU A 423 35.10 -37.57 -19.50
CA LEU A 423 35.66 -38.88 -19.84
C LEU A 423 34.61 -39.96 -19.56
N ASP A 424 34.37 -40.75 -20.61
CA ASP A 424 33.52 -41.93 -20.68
C ASP A 424 34.38 -43.14 -20.29
N ASP A 425 33.82 -44.10 -19.54
CA ASP A 425 34.12 -45.51 -19.75
C ASP A 425 33.15 -46.39 -18.97
N SER A 426 32.74 -47.45 -19.65
CA SER A 426 31.65 -48.33 -19.31
C SER A 426 32.15 -49.66 -18.73
N ILE A 427 31.24 -50.37 -18.06
CA ILE A 427 31.26 -51.81 -17.70
C ILE A 427 32.04 -52.20 -16.43
N VAL A 428 31.29 -52.42 -15.33
CA VAL A 428 31.20 -53.74 -14.66
C VAL A 428 29.78 -53.89 -14.07
N GLN A 429 29.11 -54.98 -14.45
CA GLN A 429 27.79 -55.39 -13.98
C GLN A 429 27.83 -56.04 -12.59
N GLU A 430 26.72 -55.86 -11.88
CA GLU A 430 26.08 -56.81 -10.94
C GLU A 430 26.83 -57.20 -9.65
N SER A 431 26.45 -56.57 -8.54
CA SER A 431 25.34 -57.05 -7.69
C SER A 431 25.37 -56.38 -6.31
N GLU A 432 24.17 -56.25 -5.73
CA GLU A 432 23.81 -55.70 -4.42
C GLU A 432 23.30 -54.25 -4.37
N ASN A 433 22.05 -54.17 -3.88
CA ASN A 433 21.08 -53.13 -4.07
C ASN A 433 21.24 -51.91 -3.13
N LYS A 434 20.90 -50.73 -3.68
CA LYS A 434 20.29 -49.54 -3.04
C LYS A 434 21.09 -48.77 -1.96
N PHE A 435 22.02 -47.94 -2.41
CA PHE A 435 22.23 -46.60 -1.82
C PHE A 435 22.07 -45.56 -2.94
N GLN A 436 20.96 -44.82 -2.95
CA GLN A 436 20.79 -43.69 -3.88
C GLN A 436 21.82 -42.60 -3.58
N ALA A 437 22.27 -41.91 -4.63
CA ALA A 437 23.42 -41.01 -4.74
C ALA A 437 23.46 -39.74 -3.85
N ASN A 438 22.72 -39.69 -2.73
CA ASN A 438 22.74 -38.59 -1.77
C ASN A 438 22.88 -39.18 -0.35
N ASN A 439 24.07 -39.08 0.27
CA ASN A 439 24.30 -39.51 1.65
C ASN A 439 23.63 -38.60 2.71
N ILE A 440 22.45 -38.04 2.41
CA ILE A 440 21.69 -37.22 3.36
C ILE A 440 20.43 -37.98 3.75
N ARG A 441 20.33 -38.30 5.05
CA ARG A 441 19.14 -38.87 5.69
C ARG A 441 18.24 -37.75 6.19
N THR A 442 16.95 -37.85 5.90
CA THR A 442 15.94 -36.89 6.36
C THR A 442 15.23 -37.42 7.60
N VAL A 443 15.12 -36.60 8.65
CA VAL A 443 14.36 -36.91 9.88
C VAL A 443 13.34 -35.83 10.11
N VAL A 444 12.12 -36.19 10.50
CA VAL A 444 11.05 -35.22 10.78
C VAL A 444 10.75 -35.26 12.26
N ILE A 445 10.88 -34.12 12.92
CA ILE A 445 10.53 -33.95 14.33
C ILE A 445 9.15 -33.30 14.42
N SER A 446 8.27 -33.97 15.17
CA SER A 446 6.87 -33.60 15.31
C SER A 446 6.42 -33.41 16.76
N THR A 447 7.30 -33.66 17.73
CA THR A 447 7.03 -33.51 19.16
C THR A 447 7.93 -32.45 19.81
N GLU A 448 7.43 -31.80 20.85
CA GLU A 448 8.22 -30.80 21.60
C GLU A 448 9.39 -31.42 22.35
N THR A 449 9.22 -32.63 22.90
CA THR A 449 10.28 -33.34 23.63
C THR A 449 11.47 -33.68 22.74
N GLU A 450 11.22 -34.00 21.47
CA GLU A 450 12.27 -34.19 20.48
C GLU A 450 12.89 -32.85 20.05
N PHE A 451 12.10 -31.78 19.90
CA PHE A 451 12.62 -30.45 19.62
C PHE A 451 13.58 -30.01 20.74
N ASP A 452 13.22 -30.22 22.01
CA ASP A 452 14.07 -29.89 23.17
C ASP A 452 15.42 -30.63 23.15
N LYS A 453 15.47 -31.85 22.62
CA LYS A 453 16.71 -32.63 22.48
C LYS A 453 17.67 -32.07 21.42
N LEU A 454 17.18 -31.25 20.48
CA LEU A 454 18.00 -30.69 19.41
C LEU A 454 18.92 -29.56 19.86
N TYR A 455 18.80 -29.07 21.10
CA TYR A 455 19.54 -27.90 21.56
C TYR A 455 21.04 -27.95 21.23
N ALA A 456 21.73 -29.06 21.58
CA ALA A 456 23.17 -29.18 21.36
C ALA A 456 23.55 -29.19 19.87
N GLU A 457 22.89 -30.02 19.06
CA GLU A 457 23.18 -30.15 17.62
C GLU A 457 22.75 -28.91 16.82
N TRP A 458 21.69 -28.23 17.25
CA TRP A 458 21.21 -26.98 16.63
C TRP A 458 22.22 -25.85 16.85
N GLU A 459 22.76 -25.73 18.07
CA GLU A 459 23.79 -24.73 18.37
C GLU A 459 25.08 -25.01 17.58
N GLU A 460 25.54 -26.27 17.51
CA GLU A 460 26.69 -26.67 16.68
C GLU A 460 26.47 -26.28 15.21
N LEU A 461 25.31 -26.62 14.64
CA LEU A 461 24.98 -26.22 13.27
C LEU A 461 24.94 -24.69 13.10
N CYS A 462 24.44 -23.96 14.10
CA CYS A 462 24.38 -22.50 14.03
C CYS A 462 25.76 -21.84 14.00
N GLU A 463 26.79 -22.45 14.58
CA GLU A 463 28.16 -21.98 14.49
C GLU A 463 28.73 -22.12 13.07
N GLU A 464 28.36 -23.19 12.36
CA GLU A 464 28.89 -23.56 11.05
C GLU A 464 28.06 -23.03 9.86
N ALA A 465 26.81 -22.63 10.11
CA ALA A 465 25.88 -22.08 9.13
C ALA A 465 25.89 -20.54 9.10
N ASP A 466 25.37 -19.94 8.03
CA ASP A 466 25.03 -18.51 8.02
C ASP A 466 23.60 -18.34 8.58
N VAL A 467 23.48 -17.77 9.77
CA VAL A 467 22.26 -17.84 10.60
C VAL A 467 22.02 -16.50 11.25
N HIS A 468 20.78 -16.03 11.19
CA HIS A 468 20.34 -14.81 11.86
C HIS A 468 19.91 -15.10 13.30
N ILE A 469 19.89 -14.07 14.16
CA ILE A 469 19.47 -14.21 15.57
C ILE A 469 18.07 -14.84 15.71
N PHE A 470 17.17 -14.60 14.75
CA PHE A 470 15.80 -15.13 14.74
C PHE A 470 15.72 -16.63 14.39
N GLN A 471 16.83 -17.26 14.02
CA GLN A 471 16.94 -18.69 13.71
C GLN A 471 17.73 -19.47 14.78
N THR A 472 18.16 -18.80 15.85
CA THR A 472 18.74 -19.46 17.03
C THR A 472 17.74 -20.40 17.68
N PHE A 473 18.25 -21.42 18.39
CA PHE A 473 17.39 -22.38 19.08
C PHE A 473 16.47 -21.67 20.08
N GLU A 474 16.99 -20.74 20.88
CA GLU A 474 16.19 -20.02 21.88
C GLU A 474 15.04 -19.25 21.24
N TRP A 475 15.30 -18.52 20.14
CA TRP A 475 14.24 -17.77 19.45
C TRP A 475 13.17 -18.70 18.89
N GLN A 476 13.60 -19.75 18.17
CA GLN A 476 12.71 -20.70 17.49
C GLN A 476 11.88 -21.51 18.50
N ARG A 477 12.50 -21.96 19.59
CA ARG A 477 11.84 -22.72 20.65
C ARG A 477 10.86 -21.85 21.45
N LEU A 478 11.25 -20.62 21.80
CA LEU A 478 10.34 -19.68 22.47
C LEU A 478 9.19 -19.28 21.54
N TRP A 479 9.46 -19.06 20.26
CA TRP A 479 8.39 -18.81 19.30
C TRP A 479 7.41 -19.99 19.29
N TRP A 480 7.91 -21.23 19.25
CA TRP A 480 7.07 -22.42 19.30
C TRP A 480 6.27 -22.52 20.61
N LYS A 481 6.90 -22.25 21.75
CA LYS A 481 6.25 -22.24 23.07
C LYS A 481 5.05 -21.28 23.12
N TYR A 482 5.19 -20.07 22.58
CA TYR A 482 4.14 -19.04 22.67
C TYR A 482 3.12 -19.08 21.53
N TYR A 483 3.55 -19.51 20.34
CA TYR A 483 2.77 -19.40 19.10
C TYR A 483 2.52 -20.73 18.40
N GLY A 484 3.13 -21.84 18.82
CA GLY A 484 2.98 -23.19 18.25
C GLY A 484 1.65 -23.87 18.59
N GLU A 485 0.94 -23.41 19.63
CA GLU A 485 -0.35 -23.97 20.04
C GLU A 485 -1.35 -24.05 18.87
N GLY A 486 -1.96 -25.24 18.71
CA GLY A 486 -2.91 -25.54 17.64
C GLY A 486 -2.30 -25.74 16.24
N LYS A 487 -0.96 -25.80 16.14
CA LYS A 487 -0.21 -26.06 14.90
C LYS A 487 0.50 -27.40 15.01
N LYS A 488 0.86 -27.97 13.87
CA LYS A 488 1.63 -29.23 13.82
C LYS A 488 3.11 -28.90 13.62
N LEU A 489 3.95 -29.32 14.54
CA LEU A 489 5.40 -29.20 14.40
C LEU A 489 5.85 -30.07 13.21
N ASN A 490 6.71 -29.53 12.36
CA ASN A 490 7.20 -30.24 11.19
C ASN A 490 8.64 -29.82 10.88
N LEU A 491 9.53 -29.94 11.88
CA LEU A 491 10.95 -29.65 11.69
C LEU A 491 11.57 -30.76 10.84
N ILE A 492 12.21 -30.40 9.74
CA ILE A 492 12.88 -31.36 8.86
C ILE A 492 14.37 -31.23 9.07
N LEU A 493 15.00 -32.28 9.56
CA LEU A 493 16.43 -32.37 9.82
C LEU A 493 17.12 -33.17 8.71
N PHE A 494 18.33 -32.75 8.35
CA PHE A 494 19.14 -33.35 7.32
C PHE A 494 20.46 -33.82 7.93
N TYR A 495 20.65 -35.13 8.02
CA TYR A 495 21.87 -35.75 8.54
C TYR A 495 22.74 -36.24 7.40
N TYR A 496 23.98 -35.77 7.34
CA TYR A 496 24.96 -36.30 6.39
C TYR A 496 25.67 -37.49 7.01
N ALA A 497 25.68 -38.62 6.28
CA ALA A 497 26.30 -39.86 6.71
C ALA A 497 27.62 -40.12 5.96
N TRP A 498 28.68 -40.49 6.67
CA TRP A 498 29.95 -40.90 6.07
C TRP A 498 30.59 -42.07 6.81
N ARG A 499 31.46 -42.80 6.11
CA ARG A 499 32.28 -43.88 6.69
C ARG A 499 33.59 -43.29 7.19
N LYS A 500 34.01 -43.67 8.39
CA LYS A 500 35.33 -43.31 8.93
C LYS A 500 36.41 -44.08 8.16
N ASN A 501 37.47 -43.40 7.70
CA ASN A 501 38.62 -44.07 7.09
C ASN A 501 39.36 -44.90 8.16
N GLY A 502 39.43 -46.21 7.93
CA GLY A 502 40.07 -47.21 8.78
C GLY A 502 39.45 -48.58 8.49
N LEU A 503 40.28 -49.60 8.24
CA LEU A 503 39.83 -50.95 7.89
C LEU A 503 38.75 -51.44 8.89
N GLN A 504 37.55 -51.71 8.36
CA GLN A 504 36.43 -52.39 9.02
C GLN A 504 35.65 -51.64 10.14
N SER A 505 35.53 -50.31 10.11
CA SER A 505 34.44 -49.67 10.89
C SER A 505 33.08 -49.95 10.23
N LYS A 506 32.29 -50.88 10.80
CA LYS A 506 30.86 -51.09 10.46
C LYS A 506 29.95 -49.90 10.84
N PHE A 507 30.47 -48.91 11.57
CA PHE A 507 29.69 -47.78 12.07
C PHE A 507 29.68 -46.61 11.07
N LEU A 508 28.47 -46.12 10.74
CA LEU A 508 28.25 -44.85 10.05
C LEU A 508 28.32 -43.71 11.06
N ASN A 509 29.11 -42.69 10.76
CA ASN A 509 29.00 -41.41 11.45
C ASN A 509 27.91 -40.59 10.78
N GLU A 510 27.11 -39.88 11.57
CA GLU A 510 26.12 -38.93 11.09
C GLU A 510 26.37 -37.56 11.73
N LYS A 511 26.15 -36.49 10.97
CA LYS A 511 26.19 -35.11 11.46
C LYS A 511 24.98 -34.35 10.93
N LEU A 512 24.34 -33.55 11.79
CA LEU A 512 23.28 -32.64 11.38
C LEU A 512 23.89 -31.54 10.48
N VAL A 513 23.49 -31.50 9.21
CA VAL A 513 23.98 -30.52 8.22
C VAL A 513 22.91 -29.54 7.76
N GLY A 514 21.65 -29.73 8.17
CA GLY A 514 20.60 -28.77 7.86
C GLY A 514 19.34 -28.96 8.67
N ILE A 515 18.60 -27.86 8.83
CA ILE A 515 17.29 -27.79 9.46
C ILE A 515 16.39 -26.92 8.58
N ALA A 516 15.24 -27.44 8.19
CA ALA A 516 14.13 -26.65 7.69
C ALA A 516 13.10 -26.51 8.83
N PRO A 517 13.06 -25.35 9.51
CA PRO A 517 12.26 -25.20 10.71
C PRO A 517 10.79 -24.97 10.39
N PHE A 518 10.12 -25.95 9.78
CA PHE A 518 8.74 -25.81 9.36
C PHE A 518 7.73 -26.16 10.45
N PHE A 519 6.53 -25.63 10.28
CA PHE A 519 5.31 -26.08 10.93
C PHE A 519 4.15 -25.99 9.95
N ILE A 520 3.07 -26.71 10.26
CA ILE A 520 1.84 -26.68 9.49
C ILE A 520 0.76 -25.94 10.29
N ASP A 521 0.22 -24.89 9.67
CA ASP A 521 -0.92 -24.12 10.15
C ASP A 521 -2.18 -24.48 9.35
N GLU A 522 -3.18 -25.02 10.04
CA GLU A 522 -4.45 -25.43 9.43
C GLU A 522 -5.59 -24.46 9.80
N THR A 523 -6.27 -23.95 8.78
CA THR A 523 -7.53 -23.24 8.95
C THR A 523 -8.69 -24.21 8.79
N ILE A 524 -9.41 -24.44 9.89
CA ILE A 524 -10.58 -25.32 9.95
C ILE A 524 -11.84 -24.47 10.16
N ILE A 525 -12.91 -24.74 9.41
CA ILE A 525 -14.23 -24.12 9.61
C ILE A 525 -15.27 -25.23 9.63
N SER A 526 -16.05 -25.30 10.73
CA SER A 526 -17.08 -26.33 10.92
C SER A 526 -16.57 -27.77 10.67
N SER A 527 -15.42 -28.12 11.24
CA SER A 527 -14.76 -29.43 11.12
C SER A 527 -14.22 -29.77 9.73
N VAL A 528 -14.33 -28.87 8.75
CA VAL A 528 -13.73 -29.03 7.42
C VAL A 528 -12.39 -28.28 7.38
N ARG A 529 -11.32 -28.99 7.03
CA ARG A 529 -10.01 -28.38 6.74
C ARG A 529 -10.09 -27.64 5.42
N ILE A 530 -9.80 -26.34 5.44
CA ILE A 530 -10.01 -25.45 4.29
C ILE A 530 -8.71 -24.90 3.72
N LEU A 531 -7.70 -24.73 4.57
CA LEU A 531 -6.36 -24.39 4.12
C LEU A 531 -5.32 -24.98 5.07
N SER A 532 -4.30 -25.63 4.54
CA SER A 532 -3.09 -26.06 5.24
C SER A 532 -1.89 -25.31 4.68
N ARG A 533 -1.15 -24.61 5.53
CA ARG A 533 0.02 -23.81 5.14
C ARG A 533 1.27 -24.36 5.80
N LEU A 534 2.27 -24.71 5.01
CA LEU A 534 3.63 -25.00 5.50
C LEU A 534 4.39 -23.67 5.65
N ARG A 535 4.83 -23.35 6.86
CA ARG A 535 5.45 -22.05 7.22
C ARG A 535 6.69 -22.26 8.08
N LEU A 536 7.63 -21.32 8.03
CA LEU A 536 8.81 -21.34 8.90
C LEU A 536 8.46 -20.87 10.31
N ILE A 537 8.90 -21.57 11.35
CA ILE A 537 8.83 -21.12 12.74
C ILE A 537 9.50 -19.74 12.82
N GLY A 538 8.85 -18.81 13.52
CA GLY A 538 9.20 -17.39 13.50
C GLY A 538 8.29 -16.52 12.61
N SER A 539 7.51 -17.14 11.71
CA SER A 539 6.57 -16.45 10.80
C SER A 539 5.50 -15.65 11.57
N GLY A 540 4.83 -14.72 10.87
CA GLY A 540 3.85 -13.80 11.44
C GLY A 540 2.82 -14.44 12.39
N VAL A 541 2.55 -13.76 13.50
CA VAL A 541 1.76 -14.26 14.61
C VAL A 541 0.44 -13.48 14.77
N GLY A 542 -0.60 -14.21 15.18
CA GLY A 542 -1.84 -13.65 15.74
C GLY A 542 -2.55 -12.61 14.87
N LYS A 543 -3.46 -11.87 15.48
CA LYS A 543 -4.19 -10.77 14.83
C LYS A 543 -3.91 -9.53 15.65
N ASN A 544 -3.12 -8.59 15.15
CA ASN A 544 -3.08 -7.29 15.81
C ASN A 544 -4.41 -6.57 15.55
N LYS A 545 -5.00 -5.97 16.59
CA LYS A 545 -6.28 -5.23 16.48
C LYS A 545 -6.06 -3.78 16.06
N SER A 546 -4.82 -3.31 16.01
CA SER A 546 -4.49 -1.98 15.51
C SER A 546 -4.44 -1.99 13.99
N GLU A 547 -5.26 -1.12 13.40
CA GLU A 547 -5.56 -0.94 11.98
C GLU A 547 -6.64 -1.86 11.43
N ASN A 548 -7.48 -1.31 10.55
CA ASN A 548 -8.68 -1.91 9.97
C ASN A 548 -8.41 -3.15 9.09
N ASN A 549 -7.26 -3.82 9.26
CA ASN A 549 -6.95 -5.13 8.72
C ASN A 549 -6.49 -6.03 9.87
N ILE A 550 -7.10 -7.21 9.96
CA ILE A 550 -6.49 -8.35 10.64
C ILE A 550 -5.23 -8.69 9.83
N SER A 551 -4.10 -8.08 10.18
CA SER A 551 -2.79 -8.47 9.69
C SER A 551 -2.07 -9.22 10.80
N GLU A 552 -1.47 -10.35 10.44
CA GLU A 552 -0.48 -11.03 11.28
C GLU A 552 0.67 -10.03 11.48
N TYR A 553 1.08 -9.78 12.73
CA TYR A 553 2.27 -8.98 12.98
C TYR A 553 3.48 -9.93 12.99
N GLY A 554 4.57 -9.55 12.34
CA GLY A 554 5.79 -10.34 12.38
C GLY A 554 6.51 -10.13 13.70
N VAL A 555 7.06 -11.18 14.30
CA VAL A 555 8.02 -11.05 15.41
C VAL A 555 9.46 -11.24 14.95
N SER A 556 9.66 -11.86 13.78
CA SER A 556 10.95 -12.12 13.16
C SER A 556 11.07 -11.39 11.81
N ASP A 557 12.30 -11.11 11.38
CA ASP A 557 12.56 -10.34 10.14
C ASP A 557 13.41 -11.08 9.10
N TYR A 558 14.16 -12.12 9.51
CA TYR A 558 14.97 -12.95 8.61
C TYR A 558 14.69 -14.42 8.91
N LEU A 559 13.87 -15.05 8.08
CA LEU A 559 13.56 -16.47 8.18
C LEU A 559 14.07 -17.21 6.95
N ASP A 560 14.76 -18.32 7.20
CA ASP A 560 15.35 -19.15 6.16
C ASP A 560 15.54 -20.59 6.66
N LEU A 561 16.06 -21.44 5.79
CA LEU A 561 16.66 -22.72 6.16
C LEU A 561 17.97 -22.47 6.93
N ILE A 562 18.32 -23.39 7.83
CA ILE A 562 19.59 -23.37 8.56
C ILE A 562 20.44 -24.49 7.98
N VAL A 563 21.51 -24.18 7.26
CA VAL A 563 22.29 -25.20 6.53
C VAL A 563 23.78 -24.96 6.69
N HIS A 564 24.51 -26.03 6.97
CA HIS A 564 25.96 -26.04 7.05
C HIS A 564 26.57 -25.55 5.73
N ARG A 565 27.60 -24.70 5.82
CA ARG A 565 28.31 -24.19 4.64
C ARG A 565 28.84 -25.31 3.74
N GLY A 566 28.54 -25.29 2.45
CA GLY A 566 28.92 -26.34 1.49
C GLY A 566 27.89 -27.46 1.31
N PHE A 567 26.83 -27.52 2.13
CA PHE A 567 25.73 -28.49 1.99
C PHE A 567 24.44 -27.90 1.39
N GLU A 568 24.41 -26.61 1.08
CA GLU A 568 23.23 -25.84 0.66
C GLU A 568 22.48 -26.50 -0.50
N ARG A 569 23.19 -26.80 -1.58
CA ARG A 569 22.60 -27.42 -2.77
C ARG A 569 22.10 -28.84 -2.49
N LYS A 570 22.83 -29.63 -1.68
CA LYS A 570 22.45 -31.01 -1.36
C LYS A 570 21.19 -31.01 -0.49
N VAL A 571 21.16 -30.18 0.56
CA VAL A 571 19.99 -30.01 1.43
C VAL A 571 18.80 -29.46 0.66
N ALA A 572 18.96 -28.45 -0.19
CA ALA A 572 17.87 -27.90 -0.99
C ALA A 572 17.28 -28.93 -1.97
N LYS A 573 18.13 -29.76 -2.61
CA LYS A 573 17.68 -30.89 -3.45
C LYS A 573 16.89 -31.90 -2.63
N THR A 574 17.43 -32.36 -1.50
CA THR A 574 16.75 -33.32 -0.62
C THR A 574 15.43 -32.77 -0.07
N LEU A 575 15.40 -31.49 0.33
CA LEU A 575 14.17 -30.82 0.76
C LEU A 575 13.16 -30.75 -0.37
N THR A 576 13.57 -30.40 -1.59
CA THR A 576 12.68 -30.37 -2.76
C THR A 576 12.05 -31.73 -3.03
N THR A 577 12.84 -32.81 -2.94
CA THR A 577 12.33 -34.18 -3.06
C THR A 577 11.33 -34.49 -1.95
N TYR A 578 11.67 -34.19 -0.70
CA TYR A 578 10.77 -34.40 0.44
C TYR A 578 9.45 -33.64 0.28
N LEU A 579 9.49 -32.37 -0.13
CA LEU A 579 8.30 -31.55 -0.38
C LEU A 579 7.44 -32.11 -1.53
N LYS A 580 8.05 -32.73 -2.53
CA LYS A 580 7.32 -33.43 -3.59
C LYS A 580 6.66 -34.70 -3.10
N GLU A 581 7.28 -35.44 -2.18
CA GLU A 581 6.70 -36.67 -1.61
C GLU A 581 5.56 -36.35 -0.62
N LYS A 582 5.67 -35.24 0.12
CA LYS A 582 4.71 -34.82 1.15
C LYS A 582 3.69 -33.78 0.66
N TYR A 583 3.50 -33.67 -0.66
CA TYR A 583 2.59 -32.70 -1.26
C TYR A 583 1.13 -32.81 -0.78
N LEU A 584 0.69 -33.93 -0.20
CA LEU A 584 -0.67 -34.06 0.33
C LEU A 584 -0.87 -33.40 1.71
N ASP A 585 0.21 -33.09 2.41
CA ASP A 585 0.17 -32.60 3.79
C ASP A 585 -0.18 -31.11 3.87
N TYR A 586 0.11 -30.34 2.82
CA TYR A 586 -0.10 -28.90 2.73
C TYR A 586 -0.65 -28.43 1.39
N ASP A 587 -1.41 -27.33 1.43
CA ASP A 587 -1.98 -26.71 0.23
C ASP A 587 -1.05 -25.63 -0.33
N ILE A 588 -0.38 -24.86 0.54
CA ILE A 588 0.60 -23.84 0.16
C ILE A 588 1.84 -23.90 1.04
N ILE A 589 2.98 -23.54 0.47
CA ILE A 589 4.17 -23.20 1.24
C ILE A 589 4.28 -21.68 1.27
N GLN A 590 4.36 -21.11 2.47
CA GLN A 590 4.49 -19.67 2.69
C GLN A 590 5.77 -19.40 3.47
N LEU A 591 6.74 -18.80 2.78
CA LEU A 591 8.02 -18.39 3.34
C LEU A 591 7.95 -16.87 3.53
N ASP A 592 7.73 -16.44 4.76
CA ASP A 592 7.65 -15.03 5.14
C ASP A 592 9.05 -14.51 5.49
N GLU A 593 9.29 -13.21 5.26
CA GLU A 593 10.52 -12.53 5.68
C GLU A 593 11.83 -13.16 5.16
N ALA A 594 11.80 -13.67 3.92
CA ALA A 594 12.96 -14.22 3.25
C ALA A 594 13.83 -13.10 2.66
N HIS A 595 15.12 -13.10 3.00
CA HIS A 595 16.11 -12.17 2.43
C HIS A 595 16.41 -12.50 0.96
N SER A 596 16.81 -11.53 0.13
CA SER A 596 17.14 -11.76 -1.29
C SER A 596 18.25 -12.80 -1.49
N ASP A 597 19.17 -12.86 -0.53
CA ASP A 597 20.36 -13.71 -0.60
C ASP A 597 20.19 -15.02 0.20
N SER A 598 18.95 -15.31 0.62
CA SER A 598 18.62 -16.52 1.38
C SER A 598 18.84 -17.80 0.58
N LEU A 599 19.01 -18.92 1.29
CA LEU A 599 19.08 -20.26 0.71
C LEU A 599 17.81 -20.60 -0.07
N VAL A 600 16.67 -20.06 0.37
CA VAL A 600 15.40 -20.13 -0.36
C VAL A 600 15.55 -19.57 -1.77
N PHE A 601 16.04 -18.34 -1.94
CA PHE A 601 16.18 -17.72 -3.25
C PHE A 601 17.31 -18.33 -4.08
N ASN A 602 18.45 -18.62 -3.46
CA ASN A 602 19.64 -19.08 -4.16
C ASN A 602 19.61 -20.55 -4.58
N PHE A 603 18.90 -21.41 -3.84
CA PHE A 603 18.90 -22.85 -4.09
C PHE A 603 17.50 -23.47 -4.21
N LEU A 604 16.57 -23.17 -3.30
CA LEU A 604 15.26 -23.85 -3.29
C LEU A 604 14.37 -23.42 -4.47
N LEU A 605 14.20 -22.12 -4.70
CA LEU A 605 13.33 -21.61 -5.77
C LEU A 605 13.79 -22.00 -7.17
N PRO A 606 15.09 -21.97 -7.52
CA PRO A 606 15.58 -22.51 -8.79
C PRO A 606 15.19 -23.98 -9.00
N LEU A 607 15.45 -24.85 -8.01
CA LEU A 607 15.11 -26.28 -8.10
C LEU A 607 13.60 -26.53 -8.25
N LEU A 608 12.77 -25.74 -7.58
CA LEU A 608 11.31 -25.82 -7.71
C LEU A 608 10.81 -25.33 -9.08
N ARG A 609 11.46 -24.31 -9.66
CA ARG A 609 11.13 -23.80 -11.00
C ARG A 609 11.34 -24.88 -12.07
N ASP A 610 12.43 -25.63 -11.97
CA ASP A 610 12.75 -26.76 -12.87
C ASP A 610 11.73 -27.92 -12.75
N SER A 611 10.90 -27.88 -11.71
CA SER A 611 9.97 -28.95 -11.33
C SER A 611 8.49 -28.64 -11.65
N ASN A 612 8.18 -27.61 -12.43
CA ASN A 612 6.82 -27.11 -12.72
C ASN A 612 6.03 -26.56 -11.51
N TRP A 613 6.70 -26.21 -10.41
CA TRP A 613 6.03 -25.56 -9.26
C TRP A 613 5.85 -24.07 -9.54
N HIS A 614 4.66 -23.55 -9.23
CA HIS A 614 4.34 -22.14 -9.44
C HIS A 614 4.50 -21.37 -8.13
N PHE A 615 5.32 -20.32 -8.14
CA PHE A 615 5.51 -19.46 -6.97
C PHE A 615 5.36 -17.98 -7.31
N LYS A 616 4.97 -17.21 -6.29
CA LYS A 616 4.84 -15.77 -6.33
C LYS A 616 5.71 -15.15 -5.25
N THR A 617 6.59 -14.25 -5.64
CA THR A 617 7.40 -13.43 -4.75
C THR A 617 6.75 -12.06 -4.60
N THR A 618 6.50 -11.63 -3.37
CA THR A 618 5.93 -10.32 -3.06
C THR A 618 6.94 -9.55 -2.20
N LYS A 619 7.43 -8.43 -2.73
CA LYS A 619 8.31 -7.50 -2.02
C LYS A 619 7.58 -6.92 -0.80
N ARG A 620 8.17 -6.99 0.40
CA ARG A 620 7.53 -6.59 1.67
C ARG A 620 8.07 -5.25 2.15
N GLU A 621 9.17 -5.27 2.88
CA GLU A 621 9.78 -4.11 3.51
C GLU A 621 11.28 -4.07 3.22
N VAL A 622 11.84 -2.88 3.43
CA VAL A 622 13.26 -2.61 3.30
C VAL A 622 13.92 -2.73 4.68
N CYS A 623 15.14 -3.25 4.70
CA CYS A 623 15.98 -3.41 5.89
C CYS A 623 17.29 -2.63 5.70
N PRO A 624 17.40 -1.40 6.23
CA PRO A 624 18.62 -0.61 6.17
C PRO A 624 19.73 -1.20 7.07
N ARG A 625 21.00 -1.13 6.64
CA ARG A 625 22.14 -1.70 7.38
C ARG A 625 23.29 -0.71 7.45
N ILE A 626 23.97 -0.62 8.58
CA ILE A 626 25.15 0.23 8.76
C ILE A 626 26.37 -0.68 8.78
N ILE A 627 27.24 -0.55 7.77
CA ILE A 627 28.58 -1.17 7.83
C ILE A 627 29.38 -0.43 8.89
N VAL A 628 29.83 -1.15 9.92
CA VAL A 628 30.48 -0.55 11.08
C VAL A 628 31.87 -0.05 10.66
N PRO A 629 32.14 1.26 10.76
CA PRO A 629 33.44 1.81 10.38
C PRO A 629 34.47 1.63 11.51
N PRO A 630 35.76 1.87 11.23
CA PRO A 630 36.82 1.72 12.24
C PRO A 630 36.69 2.66 13.43
N THR A 631 36.16 3.87 13.22
CA THR A 631 35.97 4.90 14.24
C THR A 631 34.64 5.61 14.03
N ILE A 632 34.14 6.24 15.11
CA ILE A 632 32.90 7.02 15.05
C ILE A 632 33.07 8.29 14.21
N ASP A 633 34.27 8.85 14.12
CA ASP A 633 34.51 10.02 13.30
C ASP A 633 34.48 9.66 11.81
N ASN A 634 35.05 8.51 11.43
CA ASN A 634 34.91 7.96 10.07
C ASN A 634 33.44 7.73 9.72
N TYR A 635 32.63 7.24 10.66
CA TYR A 635 31.19 7.09 10.46
C TYR A 635 30.52 8.43 10.13
N LEU A 636 30.76 9.43 10.98
CA LEU A 636 30.14 10.74 10.86
C LEU A 636 30.55 11.45 9.55
N GLU A 637 31.76 11.20 9.06
CA GLU A 637 32.27 11.72 7.79
C GLU A 637 31.61 11.12 6.54
N GLN A 638 31.11 9.89 6.62
CA GLN A 638 30.34 9.26 5.53
C GLN A 638 28.93 9.83 5.40
N LEU A 639 28.41 10.49 6.44
CA LEU A 639 27.07 11.05 6.47
C LEU A 639 26.99 12.45 5.84
N THR A 640 25.80 12.81 5.35
CA THR A 640 25.53 14.15 4.82
C THR A 640 25.83 15.25 5.85
N PRO A 641 26.26 16.46 5.44
CA PRO A 641 26.63 17.53 6.38
C PRO A 641 25.55 17.85 7.41
N LYS A 642 24.27 17.84 6.99
CA LYS A 642 23.11 18.07 7.85
C LYS A 642 22.97 16.99 8.93
N VAL A 643 23.05 15.71 8.53
CA VAL A 643 22.93 14.60 9.48
C VAL A 643 24.15 14.55 10.40
N ARG A 644 25.35 14.73 9.86
CA ARG A 644 26.61 14.80 10.62
C ARG A 644 26.54 15.84 11.74
N TYR A 645 26.14 17.08 11.41
CA TYR A 645 25.96 18.14 12.41
C TYR A 645 24.94 17.74 13.48
N GLN A 646 23.81 17.18 13.07
CA GLN A 646 22.77 16.71 13.98
C GLN A 646 23.31 15.63 14.95
N LEU A 647 24.01 14.62 14.44
CA LEU A 647 24.54 13.53 15.25
C LEU A 647 25.69 13.98 16.15
N LYS A 648 26.58 14.88 15.69
CA LYS A 648 27.60 15.50 16.55
C LYS A 648 26.97 16.25 17.73
N LYS A 649 25.89 17.00 17.48
CA LYS A 649 25.13 17.67 18.54
C LYS A 649 24.51 16.66 19.51
N ILE A 650 23.83 15.63 18.99
CA ILE A 650 23.23 14.58 19.82
C ILE A 650 24.30 13.89 20.67
N ARG A 651 25.44 13.51 20.08
CA ARG A 651 26.58 12.89 20.78
C ARG A 651 27.05 13.74 21.95
N ARG A 652 27.27 15.04 21.72
CA ARG A 652 27.69 15.99 22.75
C ARG A 652 26.65 16.12 23.86
N ASP A 653 25.38 16.28 23.49
CA ASP A 653 24.29 16.50 24.45
C ASP A 653 24.02 15.23 25.27
N SER A 654 24.10 14.04 24.67
CA SER A 654 23.95 12.74 25.33
C SER A 654 25.14 12.36 26.21
N SER A 655 26.34 12.90 25.93
CA SER A 655 27.54 12.69 26.77
C SER A 655 27.53 13.54 28.05
N ASN A 656 26.54 14.43 28.21
CA ASN A 656 26.43 15.26 29.41
C ASN A 656 25.90 14.43 30.60
N GLN A 657 26.82 13.94 31.41
CA GLN A 657 26.54 13.13 32.60
C GLN A 657 25.71 13.87 33.67
N SER A 658 25.69 15.21 33.66
CA SER A 658 24.84 15.98 34.58
C SER A 658 23.35 15.96 34.18
N LEU A 659 23.04 15.55 32.95
CA LEU A 659 21.68 15.50 32.40
C LEU A 659 21.18 14.07 32.18
N PHE A 660 22.05 13.19 31.69
CA PHE A 660 21.68 11.82 31.32
C PHE A 660 22.60 10.80 31.98
N LYS A 661 21.99 9.78 32.58
CA LYS A 661 22.67 8.57 33.05
C LYS A 661 22.34 7.40 32.13
N ILE A 662 23.34 6.92 31.40
CA ILE A 662 23.21 5.82 30.44
C ILE A 662 23.76 4.55 31.09
N ASN A 663 22.96 3.50 31.17
CA ASN A 663 23.38 2.21 31.73
C ASN A 663 23.04 1.08 30.75
N LYS A 664 24.00 0.20 30.48
CA LYS A 664 23.79 -1.07 29.79
C LYS A 664 23.51 -2.15 30.81
N ILE A 665 22.37 -2.81 30.69
CA ILE A 665 21.90 -3.86 31.61
C ILE A 665 22.83 -5.07 31.49
N LYS A 666 23.26 -5.59 32.64
CA LYS A 666 24.16 -6.77 32.70
C LYS A 666 23.60 -7.92 33.52
N TYR A 667 22.63 -7.65 34.39
CA TYR A 667 22.10 -8.63 35.34
C TYR A 667 20.57 -8.76 35.21
N GLY A 668 20.04 -9.95 35.53
CA GLY A 668 18.61 -10.25 35.36
C GLY A 668 17.68 -9.37 36.19
N ASN A 669 18.04 -9.07 37.43
CA ASN A 669 17.28 -8.17 38.32
C ASN A 669 17.15 -6.74 37.75
N GLU A 670 18.18 -6.24 37.07
CA GLU A 670 18.15 -4.95 36.40
C GLU A 670 17.23 -4.99 35.16
N LEU A 671 17.24 -6.12 34.42
CA LEU A 671 16.37 -6.33 33.27
C LEU A 671 14.90 -6.34 33.67
N GLU A 672 14.51 -7.10 34.69
CA GLU A 672 13.12 -7.16 35.17
C GLU A 672 12.56 -5.76 35.47
N LYS A 673 13.31 -4.95 36.22
CA LYS A 673 12.92 -3.57 36.54
C LYS A 673 12.82 -2.68 35.29
N SER A 674 13.78 -2.83 34.37
CA SER A 674 13.87 -1.97 33.17
C SER A 674 12.89 -2.40 32.06
N PHE A 675 12.47 -3.66 32.04
CA PHE A 675 11.57 -4.21 31.03
C PHE A 675 10.16 -3.64 31.18
N ASP A 676 9.69 -3.45 32.41
CA ASP A 676 8.43 -2.76 32.66
C ASP A 676 8.45 -1.30 32.18
N ASP A 677 9.56 -0.60 32.39
CA ASP A 677 9.78 0.75 31.84
C ASP A 677 9.80 0.76 30.31
N PHE A 678 10.43 -0.25 29.70
CA PHE A 678 10.47 -0.43 28.26
C PHE A 678 9.08 -0.64 27.67
N VAL A 679 8.30 -1.56 28.24
CA VAL A 679 6.91 -1.82 27.85
C VAL A 679 6.07 -0.56 28.03
N ARG A 680 6.17 0.10 29.19
CA ARG A 680 5.44 1.33 29.52
C ARG A 680 5.72 2.44 28.50
N LEU A 681 6.99 2.77 28.24
CA LEU A 681 7.35 3.85 27.32
C LEU A 681 7.04 3.50 25.87
N HIS A 682 7.26 2.26 25.44
CA HIS A 682 6.89 1.82 24.11
C HIS A 682 5.37 1.95 23.92
N GLN A 683 4.59 1.41 24.86
CA GLN A 683 3.13 1.42 24.81
C GLN A 683 2.56 2.84 24.86
N LYS A 684 3.14 3.72 25.69
CA LYS A 684 2.81 5.15 25.76
C LYS A 684 2.97 5.82 24.40
N ARG A 685 4.12 5.63 23.73
CA ARG A 685 4.41 6.18 22.40
C ARG A 685 3.40 5.74 21.34
N TRP A 686 3.05 4.46 21.30
CA TRP A 686 2.08 3.94 20.33
C TRP A 686 0.65 4.39 20.62
N SER A 687 0.27 4.44 21.90
CA SER A 687 -1.05 4.91 22.32
C SER A 687 -1.30 6.38 21.95
N HIS A 688 -0.26 7.23 22.07
CA HIS A 688 -0.32 8.63 21.61
C HIS A 688 -0.56 8.75 20.10
N ARG A 689 -0.07 7.80 19.32
CA ARG A 689 -0.31 7.72 17.86
C ARG A 689 -1.64 7.07 17.51
N GLY A 690 -2.50 6.76 18.49
CA GLY A 690 -3.80 6.13 18.29
C GLY A 690 -3.74 4.63 18.00
N LEU A 691 -2.61 3.98 18.27
CA LEU A 691 -2.36 2.57 17.95
C LEU A 691 -2.17 1.74 19.23
N SER A 692 -2.57 0.46 19.20
CA SER A 692 -2.48 -0.42 20.38
C SER A 692 -1.07 -0.90 20.68
N GLY A 693 -0.10 -0.76 19.77
CA GLY A 693 1.29 -1.22 19.98
C GLY A 693 1.43 -2.75 20.13
N LEU A 694 2.66 -3.24 20.03
CA LEU A 694 2.96 -4.69 20.09
C LEU A 694 2.67 -5.30 21.48
N PHE A 695 3.00 -4.58 22.56
CA PHE A 695 2.81 -5.06 23.93
C PHE A 695 1.35 -5.04 24.42
N SER A 696 0.39 -4.65 23.58
CA SER A 696 -1.02 -4.91 23.87
C SER A 696 -1.37 -6.41 23.82
N ASP A 697 -0.56 -7.21 23.13
CA ASP A 697 -0.63 -8.66 23.19
C ASP A 697 0.25 -9.19 24.33
N ASN A 698 -0.38 -9.75 25.37
CA ASN A 698 0.36 -10.31 26.50
C ASN A 698 1.25 -11.49 26.10
N LYS A 699 0.88 -12.26 25.04
CA LYS A 699 1.76 -13.31 24.51
C LYS A 699 3.06 -12.71 23.97
N TYR A 700 2.99 -11.57 23.29
CA TYR A 700 4.18 -10.87 22.79
C TYR A 700 5.04 -10.31 23.93
N ARG A 701 4.43 -9.71 24.96
CA ARG A 701 5.16 -9.25 26.15
C ARG A 701 5.96 -10.39 26.77
N GLN A 702 5.29 -11.49 27.11
CA GLN A 702 5.91 -12.65 27.75
C GLN A 702 6.98 -13.29 26.86
N PHE A 703 6.69 -13.43 25.56
CA PHE A 703 7.66 -13.92 24.59
C PHE A 703 8.92 -13.07 24.57
N LEU A 704 8.81 -11.75 24.41
CA LEU A 704 9.99 -10.89 24.33
C LEU A 704 10.72 -10.78 25.66
N GLU A 705 10.00 -10.84 26.78
CA GLU A 705 10.58 -10.85 28.11
C GLU A 705 11.44 -12.11 28.33
N GLU A 706 10.92 -13.30 28.01
CA GLU A 706 11.69 -14.54 28.12
C GLU A 706 12.84 -14.60 27.12
N VAL A 707 12.66 -14.08 25.90
CA VAL A 707 13.74 -13.90 24.92
C VAL A 707 14.83 -13.00 25.51
N ALA A 708 14.48 -11.85 26.09
CA ALA A 708 15.44 -10.94 26.69
C ALA A 708 16.22 -11.61 27.83
N HIS A 709 15.56 -12.37 28.71
CA HIS A 709 16.23 -13.10 29.79
C HIS A 709 17.19 -14.17 29.24
N ASN A 710 16.77 -14.96 28.25
CA ASN A 710 17.61 -16.00 27.67
C ASN A 710 18.79 -15.40 26.90
N PHE A 711 18.55 -14.33 26.13
CA PHE A 711 19.59 -13.62 25.40
C PHE A 711 20.55 -12.88 26.34
N LEU A 712 20.10 -12.41 27.50
CA LEU A 712 21.00 -11.83 28.50
C LEU A 712 21.97 -12.88 29.02
N LYS A 713 21.49 -14.09 29.35
CA LYS A 713 22.32 -15.22 29.81
C LYS A 713 23.34 -15.66 28.75
N LYS A 714 22.97 -15.61 27.47
CA LYS A 714 23.85 -15.92 26.33
C LYS A 714 24.78 -14.78 25.92
N GLY A 715 24.62 -13.58 26.50
CA GLY A 715 25.35 -12.39 26.08
C GLY A 715 24.90 -11.81 24.74
N TYR A 716 23.73 -12.24 24.24
CA TYR A 716 23.10 -11.76 23.01
C TYR A 716 22.26 -10.50 23.23
N LEU A 717 21.91 -10.14 24.46
CA LEU A 717 21.09 -8.95 24.71
C LEU A 717 21.96 -7.68 24.79
N TYR A 718 21.62 -6.69 23.98
CA TYR A 718 22.00 -5.29 24.20
C TYR A 718 20.76 -4.54 24.68
N PHE A 719 20.71 -4.27 25.99
CA PHE A 719 19.62 -3.51 26.58
C PHE A 719 20.18 -2.28 27.27
N THR A 720 19.89 -1.12 26.70
CA THR A 720 20.41 0.17 27.19
C THR A 720 19.27 1.00 27.75
N THR A 721 19.52 1.61 28.90
CA THR A 721 18.60 2.51 29.59
C THR A 721 19.20 3.90 29.71
N VAL A 722 18.36 4.93 29.56
CA VAL A 722 18.74 6.32 29.70
C VAL A 722 17.80 6.96 30.72
N TYR A 723 18.39 7.46 31.80
CA TYR A 723 17.70 8.14 32.88
C TYR A 723 18.01 9.65 32.86
N SER A 724 17.02 10.47 33.21
CA SER A 724 17.19 11.90 33.49
C SER A 724 16.47 12.22 34.80
N LYS A 725 17.20 12.73 35.80
CA LYS A 725 16.67 13.02 37.15
C LYS A 725 15.85 11.84 37.73
N ASP A 726 16.44 10.64 37.65
CA ASP A 726 15.87 9.36 38.12
C ASP A 726 14.63 8.83 37.38
N GLU A 727 14.13 9.53 36.36
CA GLU A 727 13.10 9.00 35.45
C GLU A 727 13.74 8.31 34.25
N CYS A 728 13.24 7.11 33.90
CA CYS A 728 13.64 6.42 32.68
C CYS A 728 12.97 7.08 31.47
N VAL A 729 13.78 7.58 30.52
CA VAL A 729 13.30 8.42 29.40
C VAL A 729 13.52 7.79 28.03
N ALA A 730 14.47 6.86 27.91
CA ALA A 730 14.71 6.13 26.68
C ALA A 730 15.34 4.77 26.98
N LEU A 731 14.95 3.75 26.22
CA LEU A 731 15.47 2.40 26.29
C LEU A 731 15.57 1.80 24.89
N GLU A 732 16.58 0.96 24.70
CA GLU A 732 16.80 0.21 23.46
C GLU A 732 16.98 -1.26 23.80
N CYS A 733 16.22 -2.11 23.11
CA CYS A 733 16.37 -3.55 23.09
C CYS A 733 16.88 -3.94 21.71
N ALA A 734 18.15 -4.31 21.63
CA ALA A 734 18.83 -4.79 20.44
C ALA A 734 19.50 -6.13 20.75
N PHE A 735 19.85 -6.88 19.70
CA PHE A 735 20.47 -8.20 19.86
C PHE A 735 21.86 -8.25 19.22
N LYS A 736 22.86 -8.70 19.98
CA LYS A 736 24.19 -9.05 19.51
C LYS A 736 24.20 -10.52 19.11
N TYR A 737 24.53 -10.83 17.88
CA TYR A 737 24.75 -12.22 17.49
C TYR A 737 25.79 -12.30 16.39
N LYS A 738 26.76 -13.21 16.55
CA LYS A 738 27.97 -13.27 15.72
C LYS A 738 28.62 -11.88 15.63
N ARG A 739 28.83 -11.36 14.41
CA ARG A 739 29.46 -10.05 14.15
C ARG A 739 28.44 -8.94 13.88
N LEU A 740 27.17 -9.11 14.29
CA LEU A 740 26.09 -8.18 14.00
C LEU A 740 25.40 -7.67 15.26
N TYR A 741 24.93 -6.43 15.18
CA TYR A 741 23.82 -5.93 16.00
C TYR A 741 22.52 -5.93 15.19
N TYR A 742 21.41 -6.31 15.82
CA TYR A 742 20.06 -6.20 15.30
C TYR A 742 19.29 -5.19 16.15
N ASP A 743 18.99 -4.02 15.59
CA ASP A 743 18.23 -2.95 16.23
C ASP A 743 16.73 -3.30 16.29
N TYR A 744 16.34 -4.06 17.32
CA TYR A 744 15.01 -4.67 17.39
C TYR A 744 13.90 -3.69 17.77
N LEU A 745 13.95 -3.11 18.97
CA LEU A 745 12.90 -2.20 19.44
C LEU A 745 13.45 -1.09 20.34
N LYS A 746 12.85 0.10 20.18
CA LYS A 746 13.15 1.30 20.99
C LYS A 746 11.92 1.83 21.70
N ALA A 747 12.06 2.17 22.96
CA ALA A 747 11.07 2.85 23.77
C ALA A 747 11.64 4.20 24.22
N PHE A 748 10.91 5.29 24.05
CA PHE A 748 11.37 6.60 24.54
C PHE A 748 10.21 7.57 24.69
N ASP A 749 10.42 8.57 25.52
CA ASP A 749 9.53 9.71 25.66
C ASP A 749 9.71 10.70 24.51
N ASP A 750 8.67 10.85 23.69
CA ASP A 750 8.65 11.77 22.55
C ASP A 750 7.83 13.04 22.79
N GLN A 751 7.30 13.24 24.01
CA GLN A 751 6.44 14.38 24.35
C GLN A 751 7.02 15.34 25.39
N SER A 752 7.93 14.88 26.25
CA SER A 752 8.52 15.78 27.25
C SER A 752 9.50 16.77 26.65
N SER A 753 9.90 17.75 27.46
CA SER A 753 10.96 18.70 27.10
C SER A 753 12.29 18.03 26.71
N LEU A 754 12.46 16.75 27.01
CA LEU A 754 13.62 15.92 26.66
C LEU A 754 13.56 15.39 25.21
N ALA A 755 12.39 15.40 24.56
CA ALA A 755 12.25 15.01 23.15
C ALA A 755 13.14 15.85 22.21
N ARG A 756 13.50 17.08 22.62
CA ARG A 756 14.44 17.97 21.90
C ARG A 756 15.82 17.34 21.68
N TYR A 757 16.22 16.40 22.54
CA TYR A 757 17.49 15.67 22.45
C TYR A 757 17.42 14.43 21.55
N LYS A 758 16.25 14.17 20.95
CA LYS A 758 16.03 13.12 19.94
C LYS A 758 16.48 11.73 20.44
N PRO A 759 15.90 11.24 21.55
CA PRO A 759 16.36 10.03 22.24
C PRO A 759 16.46 8.79 21.33
N GLY A 760 15.55 8.60 20.38
CA GLY A 760 15.64 7.48 19.42
C GLY A 760 16.89 7.50 18.54
N LYS A 761 17.32 8.68 18.08
CA LYS A 761 18.58 8.84 17.31
C LYS A 761 19.81 8.72 18.21
N ALA A 762 19.71 9.17 19.46
CA ALA A 762 20.78 9.03 20.45
C ALA A 762 21.05 7.56 20.79
N LEU A 763 20.00 6.77 21.04
CA LEU A 763 20.11 5.32 21.28
C LEU A 763 20.82 4.61 20.11
N LEU A 764 20.37 4.86 18.87
CA LEU A 764 21.01 4.28 17.70
C LEU A 764 22.49 4.69 17.57
N LEU A 765 22.84 5.94 17.89
CA LEU A 765 24.23 6.38 17.89
C LEU A 765 25.07 5.64 18.94
N LEU A 766 24.53 5.42 20.14
CA LEU A 766 25.18 4.64 21.20
C LEU A 766 25.38 3.18 20.77
N LEU A 767 24.40 2.57 20.10
CA LEU A 767 24.52 1.22 19.55
C LEU A 767 25.66 1.13 18.52
N ILE A 768 25.79 2.14 17.64
CA ILE A 768 26.89 2.21 16.66
C ILE A 768 28.24 2.36 17.36
N GLU A 769 28.35 3.24 18.35
CA GLU A 769 29.58 3.40 19.14
C GLU A 769 29.96 2.10 19.88
N ASP A 770 28.99 1.38 20.44
CA ASP A 770 29.23 0.06 21.05
C ASP A 770 29.63 -0.98 19.99
N ALA A 771 29.05 -0.94 18.79
CA ALA A 771 29.42 -1.81 17.68
C ALA A 771 30.90 -1.62 17.28
N ILE A 772 31.33 -0.36 17.14
CA ILE A 772 32.72 0.02 16.85
C ILE A 772 33.64 -0.48 17.96
N LYS A 773 33.30 -0.20 19.22
CA LYS A 773 34.06 -0.63 20.39
C LYS A 773 34.23 -2.15 20.46
N ASN A 774 33.18 -2.89 20.09
CA ASN A 774 33.17 -4.35 20.10
C ASN A 774 33.65 -4.97 18.78
N LYS A 775 34.13 -4.17 17.82
CA LYS A 775 34.61 -4.61 16.50
C LYS A 775 33.60 -5.50 15.75
N LEU A 776 32.33 -5.11 15.80
CA LEU A 776 31.28 -5.74 14.99
C LEU A 776 31.38 -5.25 13.55
N GLU A 777 30.77 -5.99 12.62
CA GLU A 777 30.82 -5.70 11.18
C GLU A 777 29.61 -4.88 10.73
N VAL A 778 28.42 -5.16 11.28
CA VAL A 778 27.17 -4.54 10.83
C VAL A 778 26.24 -4.22 12.00
N VAL A 779 25.60 -3.04 11.95
CA VAL A 779 24.38 -2.73 12.71
C VAL A 779 23.20 -2.80 11.75
N ASP A 780 22.39 -3.83 11.87
CA ASP A 780 21.21 -4.07 11.07
C ASP A 780 19.99 -3.36 11.69
N LEU A 781 19.39 -2.44 10.94
CA LEU A 781 18.24 -1.66 11.41
C LEU A 781 16.91 -2.39 11.23
N LEU A 782 16.95 -3.64 10.76
CA LEU A 782 15.79 -4.51 10.60
C LEU A 782 14.72 -3.90 9.69
N ARG A 783 13.56 -4.57 9.55
CA ARG A 783 12.52 -4.10 8.63
C ARG A 783 11.93 -2.75 9.08
N GLY A 784 11.60 -1.93 8.10
CA GLY A 784 10.90 -0.67 8.30
C GLY A 784 11.45 0.44 7.40
N GLY A 785 10.54 1.15 6.75
CA GLY A 785 10.86 2.26 5.84
C GLY A 785 10.88 3.64 6.51
N GLU A 786 11.13 3.72 7.82
CA GLU A 786 11.12 5.00 8.51
C GLU A 786 12.24 5.93 7.97
N PRO A 787 11.92 7.18 7.57
CA PRO A 787 12.88 8.07 6.92
C PRO A 787 14.18 8.27 7.70
N TYR A 788 14.12 8.24 9.04
CA TYR A 788 15.30 8.45 9.87
C TYR A 788 16.33 7.32 9.73
N LYS A 789 15.96 6.07 9.41
CA LYS A 789 16.92 4.97 9.26
C LYS A 789 17.89 5.24 8.11
N PHE A 790 17.39 5.85 7.03
CA PHE A 790 18.16 6.25 5.86
C PHE A 790 19.03 7.49 6.11
N ASP A 791 18.81 8.23 7.20
CA ASP A 791 19.78 9.26 7.62
C ASP A 791 21.11 8.60 8.06
N PHE A 792 21.07 7.35 8.54
CA PHE A 792 22.23 6.64 9.12
C PHE A 792 22.94 5.71 8.13
N THR A 793 22.36 5.45 6.95
CA THR A 793 22.95 4.52 5.98
C THR A 793 22.47 4.74 4.56
N THR A 794 23.32 4.35 3.60
CA THR A 794 23.03 4.21 2.17
C THR A 794 22.90 2.75 1.72
N GLU A 795 23.08 1.78 2.63
CA GLU A 795 22.98 0.35 2.36
C GLU A 795 21.66 -0.21 2.89
N TRP A 796 20.95 -0.98 2.06
CA TRP A 796 19.72 -1.64 2.44
C TRP A 796 19.43 -2.86 1.57
N HIS A 797 18.64 -3.79 2.11
CA HIS A 797 18.15 -4.95 1.38
C HIS A 797 16.64 -5.06 1.48
N TRP A 798 16.06 -5.97 0.71
CA TRP A 798 14.63 -6.23 0.71
C TRP A 798 14.33 -7.61 1.28
N ILE A 799 13.28 -7.67 2.10
CA ILE A 799 12.66 -8.91 2.50
C ILE A 799 11.43 -9.20 1.64
N TYR A 800 11.20 -10.48 1.40
CA TYR A 800 10.18 -10.98 0.50
C TYR A 800 9.29 -11.98 1.19
N LYS A 801 8.02 -11.97 0.79
CA LYS A 801 7.10 -13.06 1.02
C LYS A 801 7.06 -13.94 -0.22
N VAL A 802 7.42 -15.20 -0.07
CA VAL A 802 7.34 -16.20 -1.14
C VAL A 802 6.16 -17.13 -0.87
N THR A 803 5.26 -17.24 -1.84
CA THR A 803 4.12 -18.16 -1.78
C THR A 803 4.26 -19.16 -2.92
N ILE A 804 4.41 -20.43 -2.55
CA ILE A 804 4.59 -21.53 -3.49
C ILE A 804 3.29 -22.33 -3.49
N ASN A 805 2.65 -22.44 -4.65
CA ASN A 805 1.43 -23.21 -4.84
C ASN A 805 1.77 -24.68 -5.06
N ASN A 806 0.96 -25.55 -4.45
CA ASN A 806 1.03 -26.97 -4.71
C ASN A 806 0.57 -27.27 -6.16
N PRO A 807 1.34 -28.06 -6.94
CA PRO A 807 1.06 -28.31 -8.36
C PRO A 807 -0.18 -29.19 -8.66
N VAL A 808 -0.83 -29.82 -7.67
CA VAL A 808 -1.93 -30.78 -7.92
C VAL A 808 -3.31 -30.12 -8.05
N SER A 809 -4.09 -30.57 -9.05
CA SER A 809 -5.34 -29.97 -9.55
C SER A 809 -6.49 -29.78 -8.54
N GLY A 810 -6.48 -30.49 -7.41
CA GLY A 810 -7.48 -30.33 -6.32
C GLY A 810 -7.33 -29.04 -5.50
N TYR A 811 -6.17 -28.38 -5.59
CA TYR A 811 -5.82 -27.14 -4.90
C TYR A 811 -6.68 -25.94 -5.35
N SER A 812 -6.99 -25.84 -6.65
CA SER A 812 -7.73 -24.71 -7.21
C SER A 812 -9.14 -24.59 -6.64
N PHE A 813 -9.82 -25.71 -6.36
CA PHE A 813 -11.17 -25.74 -5.81
C PHE A 813 -11.21 -25.41 -4.31
N ARG A 814 -10.36 -26.04 -3.48
CA ARG A 814 -10.35 -25.81 -2.02
C ARG A 814 -9.83 -24.42 -1.65
N TYR A 815 -8.81 -23.91 -2.33
CA TYR A 815 -8.30 -22.56 -2.12
C TYR A 815 -9.30 -21.49 -2.59
N LEU A 816 -10.00 -21.71 -3.71
CA LEU A 816 -11.08 -20.83 -4.14
C LEU A 816 -12.24 -20.85 -3.14
N LEU A 817 -12.61 -22.03 -2.63
CA LEU A 817 -13.62 -22.20 -1.58
C LEU A 817 -13.20 -21.50 -0.28
N PHE A 818 -11.92 -21.55 0.11
CA PHE A 818 -11.37 -20.78 1.23
C PHE A 818 -11.52 -19.27 1.03
N LEU A 819 -11.13 -18.75 -0.13
CA LEU A 819 -11.24 -17.32 -0.44
C LEU A 819 -12.72 -16.85 -0.35
N LEU A 820 -13.64 -17.66 -0.85
CA LEU A 820 -15.09 -17.41 -0.77
C LEU A 820 -15.60 -17.51 0.69
N LEU A 821 -15.18 -18.52 1.45
CA LEU A 821 -15.55 -18.72 2.86
C LEU A 821 -14.95 -17.66 3.78
N MET A 822 -13.76 -17.13 3.51
CA MET A 822 -13.16 -16.03 4.28
C MET A 822 -13.94 -14.73 4.07
N GLN A 823 -14.40 -14.46 2.86
CA GLN A 823 -15.34 -13.37 2.60
C GLN A 823 -16.62 -13.53 3.42
N PHE A 824 -17.16 -14.75 3.48
CA PHE A 824 -18.37 -15.07 4.25
C PHE A 824 -18.14 -15.04 5.78
N LEU A 825 -16.99 -15.52 6.27
CA LEU A 825 -16.63 -15.54 7.69
C LEU A 825 -16.31 -14.15 8.24
N LEU A 826 -15.76 -13.25 7.43
CA LEU A 826 -15.58 -11.84 7.81
C LEU A 826 -16.93 -11.16 8.05
N ILE A 827 -17.95 -11.54 7.27
CA ILE A 827 -19.34 -11.08 7.41
C ILE A 827 -20.00 -11.75 8.64
N LYS A 828 -19.87 -13.08 8.79
CA LYS A 828 -20.46 -13.87 9.90
C LYS A 828 -19.81 -13.59 11.27
N ARG A 829 -18.49 -13.35 11.36
CA ARG A 829 -17.78 -13.10 12.63
C ARG A 829 -18.21 -11.80 13.30
N ARG A 830 -18.59 -10.79 12.52
CA ARG A 830 -19.10 -9.52 13.06
C ARG A 830 -20.42 -9.75 13.80
N THR A 831 -21.27 -10.60 13.23
CA THR A 831 -22.56 -11.00 13.79
C THR A 831 -22.40 -11.95 14.99
N VAL A 832 -21.50 -12.95 14.92
CA VAL A 832 -21.30 -13.94 16.00
C VAL A 832 -20.65 -13.34 17.26
N ASN A 833 -19.74 -12.36 17.13
CA ASN A 833 -19.17 -11.69 18.30
C ASN A 833 -20.19 -10.82 19.03
N GLU A 834 -21.13 -10.20 18.32
CA GLU A 834 -22.23 -9.48 18.97
C GLU A 834 -23.25 -10.44 19.61
N LEU A 835 -23.54 -11.57 18.95
CA LEU A 835 -24.44 -12.59 19.48
C LEU A 835 -23.87 -13.33 20.70
N LYS A 836 -22.55 -13.57 20.78
CA LYS A 836 -21.92 -14.19 21.96
C LYS A 836 -21.91 -13.28 23.17
N VAL A 837 -21.71 -11.98 22.96
CA VAL A 837 -21.80 -10.99 24.05
C VAL A 837 -23.25 -10.82 24.51
N MET A 838 -24.22 -10.85 23.58
CA MET A 838 -25.65 -10.92 23.92
C MET A 838 -25.98 -12.20 24.69
N ALA A 839 -25.60 -13.38 24.20
CA ALA A 839 -25.90 -14.66 24.84
C ALA A 839 -25.30 -14.78 26.25
N ALA A 840 -24.06 -14.34 26.47
CA ALA A 840 -23.44 -14.33 27.80
C ALA A 840 -24.16 -13.39 28.78
N GLN A 841 -24.68 -12.26 28.29
CA GLN A 841 -25.46 -11.34 29.12
C GLN A 841 -26.90 -11.85 29.37
N ILE A 842 -27.50 -12.55 28.41
CA ILE A 842 -28.80 -13.20 28.57
C ILE A 842 -28.72 -14.35 29.59
N GLN A 843 -27.64 -15.12 29.55
CA GLN A 843 -27.46 -16.27 30.43
C GLN A 843 -27.20 -15.87 31.90
N HIS A 844 -26.53 -14.73 32.13
CA HIS A 844 -26.27 -14.21 33.47
C HIS A 844 -27.37 -13.29 34.04
N TYR A 845 -28.15 -12.61 33.19
CA TYR A 845 -29.08 -11.56 33.63
C TYR A 845 -30.51 -11.67 33.05
N GLY A 846 -30.81 -12.72 32.27
CA GLY A 846 -32.11 -12.93 31.63
C GLY A 846 -32.33 -12.12 30.34
N LEU A 847 -33.37 -12.48 29.56
CA LEU A 847 -33.66 -11.89 28.24
C LEU A 847 -33.96 -10.37 28.30
N SER A 848 -34.52 -9.89 29.40
CA SER A 848 -34.85 -8.47 29.63
C SER A 848 -33.62 -7.59 29.84
N ALA A 849 -32.47 -8.15 30.21
CA ALA A 849 -31.23 -7.39 30.40
C ALA A 849 -30.59 -6.93 29.08
N ILE A 850 -30.98 -7.51 27.94
CA ILE A 850 -30.50 -7.05 26.61
C ILE A 850 -30.94 -5.60 26.39
N THR A 851 -32.20 -5.27 26.65
CA THR A 851 -32.78 -3.95 26.40
C THR A 851 -32.36 -2.91 27.42
N GLU A 852 -32.13 -3.32 28.67
CA GLU A 852 -31.77 -2.39 29.75
C GLU A 852 -30.27 -2.18 29.93
N ARG A 853 -29.43 -3.14 29.55
CA ARG A 853 -27.97 -3.07 29.79
C ARG A 853 -27.13 -3.22 28.53
N TYR A 854 -27.43 -4.17 27.64
CA TYR A 854 -26.61 -4.40 26.44
C TYR A 854 -26.83 -3.33 25.37
N LEU A 855 -28.08 -3.07 24.99
CA LEU A 855 -28.47 -2.10 23.97
C LEU A 855 -27.97 -0.70 24.34
N PRO A 856 -28.12 -0.22 25.60
CA PRO A 856 -27.56 1.05 26.02
C PRO A 856 -26.03 1.05 26.08
N ALA A 857 -25.37 -0.06 26.40
CA ALA A 857 -23.91 -0.15 26.38
C ALA A 857 -23.34 -0.17 24.96
N VAL A 858 -23.99 -0.83 24.00
CA VAL A 858 -23.64 -0.80 22.57
C VAL A 858 -23.89 0.60 22.00
N ILE A 859 -25.04 1.20 22.30
CA ILE A 859 -25.35 2.60 21.96
C ILE A 859 -24.36 3.56 22.64
N LYS A 860 -23.90 3.28 23.87
CA LYS A 860 -22.89 4.06 24.61
C LYS A 860 -21.48 3.84 24.05
N LYS A 861 -21.16 2.66 23.51
CA LYS A 861 -19.88 2.36 22.84
C LYS A 861 -19.82 3.00 21.45
N ILE A 862 -20.96 3.00 20.74
CA ILE A 862 -21.19 3.77 19.51
C ILE A 862 -21.10 5.27 19.84
N LYS A 863 -21.75 5.76 20.92
CA LYS A 863 -21.62 7.14 21.42
C LYS A 863 -20.19 7.49 21.85
N ASN A 864 -19.43 6.62 22.53
CA ASN A 864 -18.06 6.88 22.99
C ASN A 864 -17.00 6.70 21.87
N LYS A 865 -17.34 6.02 20.76
CA LYS A 865 -16.54 6.09 19.52
C LYS A 865 -16.91 7.28 18.66
N LEU A 866 -18.15 7.76 18.76
CA LEU A 866 -18.58 9.08 18.28
C LEU A 866 -18.03 10.22 19.17
N TYR A 867 -17.60 9.91 20.41
CA TYR A 867 -17.04 10.85 21.40
C TYR A 867 -15.86 10.26 22.18
N THR A 868 -14.63 10.55 21.77
CA THR A 868 -13.50 10.74 22.69
C THR A 868 -12.67 11.94 22.23
N PRO A 869 -11.95 12.61 23.14
CA PRO A 869 -12.15 14.02 23.43
C PRO A 869 -11.16 14.93 22.68
N THR A 870 -11.48 16.21 22.68
CA THR A 870 -10.57 17.35 22.51
C THR A 870 -9.25 17.17 23.30
N PRO A 871 -8.13 17.76 22.85
CA PRO A 871 -6.99 18.01 23.72
C PRO A 871 -7.43 18.84 24.93
N VAL A 872 -6.89 18.48 26.08
CA VAL A 872 -7.10 19.10 27.40
C VAL A 872 -6.71 20.58 27.39
N ASN A 873 -7.70 21.42 27.72
CA ASN A 873 -7.68 22.47 28.73
C ASN A 873 -6.40 23.32 28.89
N ILE A 874 -6.51 24.62 28.56
CA ILE A 874 -6.13 25.67 29.51
C ILE A 874 -7.33 26.59 29.65
N ASN A 875 -7.99 26.50 30.79
CA ASN A 875 -8.73 27.63 31.33
C ASN A 875 -8.39 27.72 32.82
N SER A 876 -7.85 28.87 33.23
CA SER A 876 -8.18 29.46 34.52
C SER A 876 -7.96 30.98 34.46
N ARG A 877 -9.06 31.72 34.34
CA ARG A 877 -9.49 32.64 35.41
C ARG A 877 -10.89 33.22 35.14
N ASN A 878 -11.76 32.92 36.11
CA ASN A 878 -12.76 33.79 36.75
C ASN A 878 -14.03 34.16 35.95
N ARG A 879 -15.22 33.65 36.35
CA ARG A 879 -16.14 34.09 37.45
C ARG A 879 -17.26 34.96 36.84
N VAL A 880 -18.54 34.98 37.21
CA VAL A 880 -19.33 34.78 38.45
C VAL A 880 -20.80 34.63 37.99
N GLU A 881 -21.57 33.64 38.47
CA GLU A 881 -22.72 33.76 39.41
C GLU A 881 -23.84 34.76 39.00
N LYS A 882 -25.13 34.63 39.31
CA LYS A 882 -25.99 33.69 40.06
C LYS A 882 -27.45 34.17 39.85
N VAL A 883 -28.38 33.38 40.38
CA VAL A 883 -29.61 33.75 41.13
C VAL A 883 -30.90 33.12 40.55
N ILE A 884 -31.55 32.40 41.46
CA ILE A 884 -32.77 31.54 41.51
C ILE A 884 -33.90 32.41 42.17
N PRO A 885 -35.25 32.19 42.13
CA PRO A 885 -36.01 30.92 42.28
C PRO A 885 -37.40 30.72 41.57
N GLN A 886 -37.94 29.48 41.76
CA GLN A 886 -39.37 29.06 41.96
C GLN A 886 -40.31 28.99 40.71
N THR A 887 -41.34 28.13 40.53
CA THR A 887 -41.92 26.89 41.14
C THR A 887 -43.06 26.33 40.23
N GLU A 888 -43.31 25.00 40.32
CA GLU A 888 -44.60 24.24 40.21
C GLU A 888 -45.50 24.08 38.93
N ARG A 889 -45.74 22.78 38.61
CA ARG A 889 -47.02 22.00 38.41
C ARG A 889 -47.93 22.05 37.14
N LYS A 890 -48.09 20.82 36.58
CA LYS A 890 -49.32 19.99 36.28
C LYS A 890 -50.24 20.17 35.04
N GLN A 891 -50.60 18.97 34.51
CA GLN A 891 -51.91 18.43 34.02
C GLN A 891 -52.42 18.60 32.56
N ASP A 892 -52.46 17.45 31.87
CA ASP A 892 -53.61 16.71 31.26
C ASP A 892 -54.55 17.28 30.15
N VAL A 893 -55.20 16.31 29.45
CA VAL A 893 -56.32 16.39 28.44
C VAL A 893 -55.88 16.64 26.98
N GLY A 894 -56.33 15.98 25.89
CA GLY A 894 -57.31 14.91 25.63
C GLY A 894 -57.89 15.05 24.20
N LYS A 895 -58.23 13.91 23.55
CA LYS A 895 -59.19 13.72 22.40
C LYS A 895 -58.89 14.46 21.06
N LYS A 896 -58.93 13.88 19.85
CA LYS A 896 -60.06 13.21 19.18
C LYS A 896 -59.66 12.88 17.71
N LYS A 897 -60.31 11.84 17.18
CA LYS A 897 -60.33 11.30 15.81
C LYS A 897 -60.65 12.34 14.72
N LEU A 898 -60.23 12.07 13.47
CA LEU A 898 -61.15 11.89 12.33
C LEU A 898 -60.45 11.23 11.12
N HIS A 899 -61.26 10.50 10.38
CA HIS A 899 -60.93 9.51 9.37
C HIS A 899 -61.85 9.78 8.16
N VAL A 900 -61.49 9.22 7.01
CA VAL A 900 -62.31 8.97 5.80
C VAL A 900 -62.41 10.09 4.75
N GLY A 901 -62.15 9.71 3.50
CA GLY A 901 -62.56 10.45 2.31
C GLY A 901 -61.98 9.89 0.99
N ASN A 902 -62.50 8.74 0.54
CA ASN A 902 -62.29 8.18 -0.82
C ASN A 902 -62.91 9.07 -1.91
N LEU A 903 -62.30 9.13 -3.10
CA LEU A 903 -62.93 9.30 -4.44
C LEU A 903 -61.78 9.31 -5.47
N SER A 904 -61.38 8.19 -6.07
CA SER A 904 -61.97 7.53 -7.24
C SER A 904 -62.01 8.37 -8.53
N ASN A 905 -61.35 7.80 -9.54
CA ASN A 905 -61.71 7.73 -10.96
C ASN A 905 -61.29 8.82 -11.97
N ARG A 906 -60.85 8.24 -13.09
CA ARG A 906 -60.72 8.69 -14.49
C ARG A 906 -59.41 9.39 -14.84
N VAL A 907 -58.51 8.76 -15.61
CA VAL A 907 -58.64 8.25 -17.01
C VAL A 907 -58.73 9.40 -17.99
N SER A 908 -58.04 9.20 -19.12
CA SER A 908 -57.96 10.02 -20.35
C SER A 908 -57.22 11.34 -20.15
N GLU A 909 -56.16 11.66 -20.89
CA GLU A 909 -55.85 11.28 -22.27
C GLU A 909 -54.35 11.47 -22.53
N ILE A 910 -53.89 10.70 -23.51
CA ILE A 910 -52.60 10.83 -24.19
C ILE A 910 -52.41 12.29 -24.62
N TYR A 911 -51.33 12.90 -24.16
CA TYR A 911 -50.49 13.84 -24.91
C TYR A 911 -49.06 13.76 -24.41
#